data_AF-A0A2N3V540-F1
#
_entry.id   AF-A0A2N3V540-F1
#
_cell.length_a   1.000
_cell.length_b   1.000
_cell.length_c   1.000
_cell.angle_alpha   90.00
_cell.angle_beta   90.00
_cell.angle_gamma   90.00
#
_symmetry.space_group_name_H-M   'P 1'
#
loop_
_entity.id
_entity.type
_entity.pdbx_description
1 polymer ?
#
loop_
_entity_poly.entity_id
_entity_poly.type
_entity_poly.pdbx_seq_one_letter_code
_entity_poly.pdbx_strand_id
1 'polypeptide(L)'
;MTILTGAEIQRQRETGAITIEPFDPARLNPNSYNFTLGDRLRAYTAPVLDARRENPSTEIAIPADGFVLRPGQLYLASTAEVLGGTGFAPTFAARSSIARLELSIHLSSGLGDIGYIGQWTLQLVATEAVRVYPGMEIGQMMWWTPVGEISYYTGKYQDSRGPQASQSWVGLTGDLARRRFPGLGEERLRFELVGAKCARLGELSARVPVPPLIAVPVGELAAAIEADVLTGVEAVFADLRATVGGDVPAQVTRLAELIADLRPSSQTAELLNVRLEEVFPAGTRFAVRSSALCEDSAETAYAGAYESLLDVASGDVPEAVAAVWRSFYSLTAVSARLRAGDLDPAPRMAVMVQAMVEPEQAGIAMTGLDPVDPAQVQIEAVSGRADALAAGAATPDGSDTVAPATVAAVTELVEAAREVLGVIDVDIEWVQAGGVVSLVQARPNTARRRSASVRREIAVVPLYLEPLPGDIPLGPLTGPVGHFTSKRGPAMRRAHELGIAIGSAVLVYLPADPRPAWAKDLAPLLGAALSTPEVIVDVSEHQRQIVCNTDDLVGELQWLHTAAPTGEPFTVLVRDYVKGQRGLITHPADPTTGEIAAEASEAGLLAMNRGFAATTDLSLAPGSPSEDALAATGGETNLALIVRMARDLTTMQGPTIIEWIIGNRGELFYIDHTKLAGPANPEAGPRVIAAGRCTGQVVRVVNDAVLEQLSIGAAVSVSGAHIDVHQHGAVAEIITRIEVVRTNGGRVILSARRPYAVLAALVGMVDGFVFDLGSRLCHLGIVVREHGIPALVHEATDGEVLTLDNGTVLTHGGPR
;
A
#
# COMPACT_ATOMS: atom_id res chain seq x y z
N MET A 1 14.35 51.24 0.18
CA MET A 1 14.60 51.32 1.64
C MET A 1 15.10 52.72 1.94
N THR A 2 14.42 53.48 2.82
CA THR A 2 14.80 54.85 3.19
C THR A 2 15.55 54.80 4.51
N ILE A 3 16.73 55.42 4.57
CA ILE A 3 17.55 55.51 5.78
C ILE A 3 17.25 56.80 6.55
N LEU A 4 17.28 56.74 7.88
CA LEU A 4 17.11 57.93 8.71
C LEU A 4 18.37 58.79 8.72
N THR A 5 18.19 60.11 8.72
CA THR A 5 19.28 61.06 9.00
C THR A 5 19.57 61.13 10.49
N GLY A 6 20.71 61.67 10.90
CA GLY A 6 21.06 61.88 12.30
C GLY A 6 20.01 62.70 13.06
N ALA A 7 19.55 63.81 12.45
CA ALA A 7 18.48 64.63 13.02
C ALA A 7 17.17 63.85 13.21
N GLU A 8 16.88 62.95 12.27
CA GLU A 8 15.71 62.07 12.37
C GLU A 8 15.87 61.02 13.46
N ILE A 9 17.05 60.39 13.58
CA ILE A 9 17.38 59.44 14.66
C ILE A 9 17.19 60.10 16.01
N GLN A 10 17.70 61.33 16.18
CA GLN A 10 17.53 62.09 17.41
C GLN A 10 16.05 62.35 17.72
N ARG A 11 15.28 62.82 16.74
CA ARG A 11 13.84 63.08 16.90
C ARG A 11 13.09 61.81 17.31
N GLN A 12 13.36 60.69 16.64
CA GLN A 12 12.70 59.41 16.91
C GLN A 12 13.08 58.83 18.27
N ARG A 13 14.28 59.14 18.78
CA ARG A 13 14.68 58.82 20.15
C ARG A 13 13.92 59.65 21.17
N GLU A 14 13.75 60.95 20.93
CA GLU A 14 12.97 61.85 21.80
C GLU A 14 11.49 61.45 21.88
N THR A 15 10.92 60.90 20.79
CA THR A 15 9.55 60.37 20.76
C THR A 15 9.43 58.93 21.26
N GLY A 16 10.54 58.27 21.60
CA GLY A 16 10.56 56.89 22.11
C GLY A 16 10.43 55.78 21.06
N ALA A 17 10.45 56.11 19.77
CA ALA A 17 10.41 55.12 18.70
C ALA A 17 11.76 54.43 18.46
N ILE A 18 12.87 55.08 18.85
CA ILE A 18 14.23 54.54 18.86
C ILE A 18 14.78 54.58 20.29
N THR A 19 15.40 53.48 20.73
CA THR A 19 16.08 53.39 22.03
C THR A 19 17.59 53.48 21.82
N ILE A 20 18.23 54.40 22.54
CA ILE A 20 19.69 54.52 22.65
C ILE A 20 20.02 54.91 24.10
N GLU A 21 20.58 53.99 24.88
CA GLU A 21 20.88 54.23 26.29
C GLU A 21 22.23 53.63 26.73
N PRO A 22 23.21 54.45 27.15
CA PRO A 22 23.18 55.91 27.21
C PRO A 22 23.31 56.56 25.81
N PHE A 23 22.59 57.67 25.59
CA PHE A 23 22.72 58.50 24.40
C PHE A 23 23.78 59.60 24.61
N ASP A 24 24.64 59.78 23.61
CA ASP A 24 25.62 60.86 23.56
C ASP A 24 25.53 61.60 22.21
N PRO A 25 25.15 62.88 22.21
CA PRO A 25 25.04 63.68 20.99
C PRO A 25 26.34 63.72 20.15
N ALA A 26 27.51 63.60 20.78
CA ALA A 26 28.80 63.64 20.07
C ALA A 26 29.01 62.42 19.14
N ARG A 27 28.23 61.36 19.35
CA ARG A 27 28.31 60.10 18.59
C ARG A 27 27.27 59.99 17.48
N LEU A 28 26.43 61.00 17.31
CA LEU A 28 25.42 61.07 16.25
C LEU A 28 26.06 61.55 14.93
N ASN A 29 25.99 60.71 13.90
CA ASN A 29 26.48 60.99 12.55
C ASN A 29 25.33 61.46 11.63
N PRO A 30 25.61 61.89 10.38
CA PRO A 30 24.58 62.33 9.44
C PRO A 30 23.47 61.31 9.14
N ASN A 31 23.71 60.02 9.34
CA ASN A 31 22.77 58.92 9.06
C ASN A 31 22.98 57.67 9.93
N SER A 32 23.69 57.79 11.05
CA SER A 32 24.00 56.68 11.95
C SER A 32 24.32 57.17 13.37
N TYR A 33 24.43 56.25 14.33
CA TYR A 33 24.90 56.53 15.68
C TYR A 33 26.09 55.61 16.03
N ASN A 34 27.23 56.17 16.44
CA ASN A 34 28.40 55.38 16.87
C ASN A 34 28.14 54.76 18.25
N PHE A 35 28.19 53.43 18.33
CA PHE A 35 28.09 52.70 19.58
C PHE A 35 29.46 52.21 20.04
N THR A 36 29.55 51.88 21.32
CA THR A 36 30.82 51.48 21.95
C THR A 36 30.83 50.01 22.32
N LEU A 37 32.04 49.46 22.42
CA LEU A 37 32.27 48.09 22.86
C LEU A 37 31.98 47.97 24.37
N GLY A 38 31.25 46.95 24.77
CA GLY A 38 31.08 46.57 26.17
C GLY A 38 32.40 46.16 26.84
N ASP A 39 32.35 45.82 28.12
CA ASP A 39 33.53 45.48 28.93
C ASP A 39 33.82 43.96 28.99
N ARG A 40 33.03 43.16 28.27
CA ARG A 40 33.09 41.70 28.30
C ARG A 40 33.07 41.11 26.89
N LEU A 41 33.83 40.04 26.74
CA LEU A 41 33.81 39.12 25.60
C LEU A 41 33.32 37.76 26.09
N ARG A 42 32.90 36.92 25.15
CA ARG A 42 32.58 35.51 25.36
C ARG A 42 33.17 34.69 24.23
N ALA A 43 33.78 33.56 24.55
CA ALA A 43 34.33 32.64 23.57
C ALA A 43 33.73 31.24 23.79
N TYR A 44 33.37 30.57 22.71
CA TYR A 44 33.01 29.16 22.77
C TYR A 44 34.23 28.30 23.11
N THR A 45 34.02 27.26 23.91
CA THR A 45 35.09 26.35 24.34
C THR A 45 35.01 24.98 23.68
N ALA A 46 33.87 24.66 23.06
CA ALA A 46 33.70 23.41 22.32
C ALA A 46 34.32 23.50 20.91
N PRO A 47 34.93 22.40 20.41
CA PRO A 47 35.45 22.34 19.04
C PRO A 47 34.34 22.25 17.99
N VAL A 48 33.15 21.78 18.37
CA VAL A 48 31.96 21.68 17.51
C VAL A 48 30.83 22.44 18.17
N LEU A 49 30.22 23.36 17.43
CA LEU A 49 29.03 24.08 17.86
C LEU A 49 27.79 23.36 17.34
N ASP A 50 26.88 23.02 18.25
CA ASP A 50 25.68 22.24 17.97
C ASP A 50 24.44 23.12 18.16
N ALA A 51 23.61 23.24 17.12
CA ALA A 51 22.43 24.09 17.15
C ALA A 51 21.30 23.55 18.03
N ARG A 52 21.37 22.28 18.46
CA ARG A 52 20.35 21.61 19.29
C ARG A 52 20.56 21.72 20.80
N ARG A 53 21.67 22.30 21.24
CA ARG A 53 21.97 22.47 22.67
C ARG A 53 22.66 23.79 22.95
N GLU A 54 22.68 24.13 24.23
CA GLU A 54 23.54 25.21 24.70
C GLU A 54 25.01 24.84 24.50
N ASN A 55 25.77 25.75 23.90
CA ASN A 55 27.19 25.54 23.63
C ASN A 55 28.03 26.12 24.77
N PRO A 56 28.98 25.34 25.33
CA PRO A 56 29.79 25.81 26.44
C PRO A 56 30.63 27.00 26.00
N SER A 57 30.67 28.00 26.86
CA SER A 57 31.39 29.25 26.61
C SER A 57 32.01 29.78 27.89
N THR A 58 33.04 30.60 27.75
CA THR A 58 33.69 31.30 28.84
C THR A 58 33.64 32.79 28.58
N GLU A 59 33.34 33.55 29.62
CA GLU A 59 33.32 35.00 29.57
C GLU A 59 34.69 35.55 29.96
N ILE A 60 35.09 36.63 29.30
CA ILE A 60 36.40 37.24 29.39
C ILE A 60 36.19 38.73 29.61
N ALA A 61 36.62 39.25 30.77
CA ALA A 61 36.63 40.69 31.00
C ALA A 61 37.72 41.35 30.14
N ILE A 62 37.41 42.49 29.53
CA ILE A 62 38.38 43.30 28.79
C ILE A 62 39.12 44.18 29.79
N PRO A 63 40.45 44.00 29.98
CA PRO A 63 41.23 44.85 30.88
C PRO A 63 41.25 46.31 30.44
N ALA A 64 41.55 47.23 31.36
CA ALA A 64 41.67 48.66 31.05
C ALA A 64 42.80 48.96 30.03
N ASP A 65 43.87 48.16 30.03
CA ASP A 65 44.97 48.20 29.05
C ASP A 65 44.67 47.40 27.76
N GLY A 66 43.45 46.89 27.62
CA GLY A 66 42.90 46.26 26.44
C GLY A 66 43.15 44.75 26.33
N PHE A 67 42.35 44.09 25.50
CA PHE A 67 42.42 42.66 25.22
C PHE A 67 42.84 42.41 23.78
N VAL A 68 43.74 41.46 23.52
CA VAL A 68 44.19 41.11 22.16
C VAL A 68 43.33 39.97 21.60
N LEU A 69 42.51 40.28 20.60
CA LEU A 69 41.76 39.30 19.81
C LEU A 69 42.73 38.51 18.94
N ARG A 70 42.60 37.19 18.93
CA ARG A 70 43.46 36.29 18.16
C ARG A 70 42.87 35.99 16.78
N PRO A 71 43.70 35.88 15.73
CA PRO A 71 43.28 35.35 14.44
C PRO A 71 42.65 33.96 14.56
N GLY A 72 41.60 33.72 13.76
CA GLY A 72 40.92 32.42 13.71
C GLY A 72 40.02 32.09 14.91
N GLN A 73 39.87 33.00 15.87
CA GLN A 73 38.96 32.83 17.01
C GLN A 73 37.80 33.83 16.93
N LEU A 74 36.58 33.32 17.04
CA LEU A 74 35.38 34.15 17.20
C LEU A 74 35.23 34.56 18.67
N TYR A 75 35.08 35.87 18.91
CA TYR A 75 34.67 36.41 20.19
C TYR A 75 33.30 37.05 20.05
N LEU A 76 32.36 36.67 20.91
CA LEU A 76 31.10 37.38 21.06
C LEU A 76 31.35 38.55 21.99
N ALA A 77 31.01 39.76 21.58
CA ALA A 77 31.03 40.94 22.43
C ALA A 77 29.62 41.52 22.52
N SER A 78 29.43 42.62 23.24
CA SER A 78 28.19 43.38 23.15
C SER A 78 28.46 44.86 22.92
N THR A 79 27.43 45.58 22.49
CA THR A 79 27.40 47.04 22.65
C THR A 79 27.36 47.40 24.13
N ALA A 80 27.94 48.53 24.50
CA ALA A 80 27.77 49.08 25.84
C ALA A 80 26.36 49.68 25.99
N GLU A 81 25.80 50.20 24.90
CA GLU A 81 24.49 50.80 24.83
C GLU A 81 23.39 49.76 24.65
N VAL A 82 22.23 50.03 25.24
CA VAL A 82 20.96 49.43 24.85
C VAL A 82 20.46 50.16 23.60
N LEU A 83 20.29 49.42 22.51
CA LEU A 83 19.90 49.94 21.20
C LEU A 83 18.67 49.19 20.68
N GLY A 84 17.78 49.86 19.96
CA GLY A 84 16.57 49.23 19.46
C GLY A 84 15.45 50.17 19.10
N GLY A 85 14.22 49.67 19.10
CA GLY A 85 13.00 50.48 18.96
C GLY A 85 11.89 49.77 18.17
N THR A 86 10.70 50.38 18.15
CA THR A 86 9.48 49.81 17.55
C THR A 86 9.16 50.38 16.16
N GLY A 87 9.73 51.53 15.77
CA GLY A 87 9.34 52.20 14.52
C GLY A 87 10.13 51.82 13.26
N PHE A 88 11.31 51.22 13.43
CA PHE A 88 12.30 51.13 12.36
C PHE A 88 13.07 49.81 12.41
N ALA A 89 13.56 49.36 11.26
CA ALA A 89 14.46 48.21 11.19
C ALA A 89 15.90 48.67 11.46
N PRO A 90 16.55 48.22 12.54
CA PRO A 90 17.94 48.56 12.84
C PRO A 90 18.93 47.68 12.07
N THR A 91 20.04 48.27 11.61
CA THR A 91 21.20 47.54 11.09
C THR A 91 22.49 48.16 11.62
N PHE A 92 23.53 47.36 11.85
CA PHE A 92 24.84 47.91 12.23
C PHE A 92 25.97 47.51 11.29
N ALA A 93 27.04 48.30 11.31
CA ALA A 93 28.29 48.00 10.63
C ALA A 93 29.49 48.46 11.46
N ALA A 94 30.66 47.90 11.18
CA ALA A 94 31.91 48.41 11.74
C ALA A 94 32.12 49.87 11.32
N ARG A 95 32.79 50.66 12.17
CA ARG A 95 33.30 51.96 11.73
C ARG A 95 34.42 51.76 10.72
N SER A 96 34.60 52.72 9.81
CA SER A 96 35.69 52.64 8.82
C SER A 96 37.07 52.54 9.46
N SER A 97 37.28 53.17 10.62
CA SER A 97 38.50 53.04 11.41
C SER A 97 38.76 51.62 11.91
N ILE A 98 37.71 50.91 12.31
CA ILE A 98 37.78 49.53 12.81
C ILE A 98 37.97 48.53 11.69
N ALA A 99 37.25 48.71 10.58
CA ALA A 99 37.42 47.87 9.39
C ALA A 99 38.86 47.92 8.85
N ARG A 100 39.55 49.07 8.96
CA ARG A 100 40.97 49.23 8.56
C ARG A 100 41.97 48.56 9.50
N LEU A 101 41.54 48.14 10.69
CA LEU A 101 42.31 47.25 11.57
C LEU A 101 42.07 45.77 11.24
N GLU A 102 41.34 45.49 10.16
CA GLU A 102 40.98 44.13 9.75
C GLU A 102 40.14 43.38 10.79
N LEU A 103 39.36 44.15 11.58
CA LEU A 103 38.41 43.65 12.57
C LEU A 103 36.98 43.70 12.00
N SER A 104 36.38 42.52 11.84
CA SER A 104 34.95 42.37 11.58
C SER A 104 34.19 42.33 12.90
N ILE A 105 33.05 43.03 12.99
CA ILE A 105 32.18 43.04 14.19
C ILE A 105 30.86 42.28 14.01
N HIS A 106 30.65 41.73 12.81
CA HIS A 106 29.59 40.80 12.43
C HIS A 106 30.10 39.99 11.24
N LEU A 107 29.69 38.72 11.10
CA LEU A 107 30.04 37.88 9.96
C LEU A 107 28.91 37.73 8.94
N SER A 108 27.69 37.52 9.43
CA SER A 108 26.54 37.14 8.59
C SER A 108 25.27 37.95 8.83
N SER A 109 25.01 38.37 10.07
CA SER A 109 23.77 39.09 10.42
C SER A 109 24.07 40.44 11.06
N GLY A 110 23.91 41.51 10.29
CA GLY A 110 23.96 42.91 10.76
C GLY A 110 22.57 43.54 10.88
N LEU A 111 21.51 42.81 10.54
CA LEU A 111 20.10 43.25 10.63
C LEU A 111 19.51 42.79 11.96
N GLY A 112 18.79 43.68 12.64
CA GLY A 112 17.95 43.30 13.78
C GLY A 112 16.47 43.44 13.47
N ASP A 113 15.68 42.74 14.26
CA ASP A 113 14.23 42.74 14.14
C ASP A 113 13.63 44.04 14.69
N ILE A 114 12.52 44.48 14.09
CA ILE A 114 11.75 45.62 14.58
C ILE A 114 11.15 45.26 15.94
N GLY A 115 11.29 46.12 16.93
CA GLY A 115 10.84 45.88 18.30
C GLY A 115 11.92 45.34 19.24
N TYR A 116 13.06 44.84 18.71
CA TYR A 116 14.18 44.43 19.56
C TYR A 116 14.72 45.62 20.36
N ILE A 117 14.94 45.44 21.67
CA ILE A 117 15.63 46.40 22.55
C ILE A 117 16.59 45.63 23.45
N GLY A 118 17.87 45.97 23.44
CA GLY A 118 18.88 45.28 24.27
C GLY A 118 20.31 45.74 23.96
N GLN A 119 21.28 45.19 24.70
CA GLN A 119 22.68 45.25 24.28
C GLN A 119 22.92 44.25 23.15
N TRP A 120 23.33 44.75 21.99
CA TRP A 120 23.47 43.95 20.78
C TRP A 120 24.72 43.10 20.87
N THR A 121 24.60 41.81 20.55
CA THR A 121 25.76 40.92 20.48
C THR A 121 26.51 41.15 19.18
N LEU A 122 27.82 41.39 19.28
CA LEU A 122 28.75 41.58 18.17
C LEU A 122 29.56 40.29 17.96
N GLN A 123 29.91 39.97 16.72
CA GLN A 123 30.78 38.85 16.38
C GLN A 123 32.15 39.41 15.95
N LEU A 124 33.09 39.44 16.89
CA LEU A 124 34.42 39.95 16.66
C LEU A 124 35.32 38.85 16.07
N VAL A 125 35.75 39.06 14.83
CA VAL A 125 36.77 38.23 14.16
C VAL A 125 37.84 39.15 13.61
N ALA A 126 39.06 38.95 14.10
CA ALA A 126 40.22 39.70 13.66
C ALA A 126 41.01 38.86 12.65
N THR A 127 41.37 39.45 11.52
CA THR A 127 42.24 38.79 10.53
C THR A 127 43.66 38.69 11.08
N GLU A 128 44.16 39.82 11.59
CA GLU A 128 45.40 39.92 12.37
C GLU A 128 45.10 40.14 13.85
N ALA A 129 46.12 40.03 14.72
CA ALA A 129 45.92 40.26 16.15
C ALA A 129 45.56 41.73 16.43
N VAL A 130 44.34 41.99 16.95
CA VAL A 130 43.83 43.35 17.22
C VAL A 130 43.56 43.55 18.69
N ARG A 131 44.10 44.63 19.28
CA ARG A 131 43.80 45.02 20.66
C ARG A 131 42.54 45.87 20.72
N VAL A 132 41.59 45.48 21.56
CA VAL A 132 40.33 46.18 21.81
C VAL A 132 40.23 46.66 23.26
N TYR A 133 39.44 47.70 23.51
CA TYR A 133 39.31 48.36 24.81
C TYR A 133 37.84 48.52 25.20
N PRO A 134 37.48 48.43 26.49
CA PRO A 134 36.12 48.73 26.93
C PRO A 134 35.78 50.19 26.59
N GLY A 135 34.57 50.43 26.08
CA GLY A 135 34.08 51.76 25.72
C GLY A 135 34.63 52.34 24.41
N MET A 136 35.45 51.59 23.65
CA MET A 136 35.92 52.08 22.34
C MET A 136 34.76 52.17 21.34
N GLU A 137 34.69 53.24 20.54
CA GLU A 137 33.73 53.37 19.45
C GLU A 137 34.02 52.34 18.35
N ILE A 138 33.27 51.22 18.35
CA ILE A 138 33.60 50.05 17.54
C ILE A 138 32.71 49.93 16.29
N GLY A 139 31.47 50.40 16.36
CA GLY A 139 30.52 50.28 15.27
C GLY A 139 29.55 51.45 15.21
N GLN A 140 28.66 51.40 14.23
CA GLN A 140 27.63 52.39 14.00
C GLN A 140 26.31 51.72 13.66
N MET A 141 25.22 52.21 14.24
CA MET A 141 23.85 51.73 14.02
C MET A 141 23.12 52.68 13.07
N MET A 142 22.36 52.11 12.14
CA MET A 142 21.50 52.78 11.16
C MET A 142 20.07 52.24 11.31
N TRP A 143 19.09 53.08 11.00
CA TRP A 143 17.67 52.69 11.04
C TRP A 143 17.02 52.93 9.69
N TRP A 144 16.15 51.99 9.29
CA TRP A 144 15.46 51.98 8.01
C TRP A 144 13.95 52.02 8.19
N THR A 145 13.25 52.74 7.32
CA THR A 145 11.78 52.77 7.30
C THR A 145 11.22 51.46 6.72
N PRO A 146 10.44 50.67 7.51
CA PRO A 146 9.77 49.48 7.00
C PRO A 146 8.52 49.83 6.17
N VAL A 147 8.07 48.91 5.32
CA VAL A 147 6.85 49.05 4.52
C VAL A 147 5.95 47.83 4.76
N GLY A 148 4.70 48.06 5.14
CA GLY A 148 3.73 47.01 5.48
C GLY A 148 3.30 47.04 6.95
N GLU A 149 2.52 46.04 7.37
CA GLU A 149 2.18 45.83 8.78
C GLU A 149 3.42 45.41 9.56
N ILE A 150 3.63 45.99 10.75
CA ILE A 150 4.78 45.70 11.61
C ILE A 150 4.38 44.66 12.64
N SER A 151 5.09 43.54 12.66
CA SER A 151 5.08 42.57 13.76
C SER A 151 6.33 42.76 14.62
N TYR A 152 6.15 42.97 15.93
CA TYR A 152 7.27 43.23 16.84
C TYR A 152 7.97 41.94 17.29
N TYR A 153 9.28 42.02 17.40
CA TYR A 153 10.09 41.00 18.03
C TYR A 153 9.77 40.86 19.52
N THR A 154 9.43 39.65 19.94
CA THR A 154 9.23 39.26 21.35
C THR A 154 10.06 38.02 21.69
N GLY A 155 11.10 37.76 20.91
CA GLY A 155 11.87 36.54 20.98
C GLY A 155 12.92 36.52 22.09
N LYS A 156 13.59 35.37 22.17
CA LYS A 156 14.53 34.95 23.23
C LYS A 156 15.73 35.86 23.52
N TYR A 157 16.07 36.79 22.63
CA TYR A 157 17.16 37.74 22.85
C TYR A 157 16.69 39.11 23.36
N GLN A 158 15.39 39.35 23.51
CA GLN A 158 14.87 40.60 24.04
C GLN A 158 15.51 40.94 25.40
N ASP A 159 15.81 42.22 25.63
CA ASP A 159 16.43 42.72 26.87
C ASP A 159 17.81 42.15 27.20
N SER A 160 18.53 41.64 26.20
CA SER A 160 19.90 41.09 26.36
C SER A 160 20.85 42.06 27.07
N ARG A 161 21.71 41.50 27.93
CA ARG A 161 22.79 42.20 28.65
C ARG A 161 24.10 41.45 28.50
N GLY A 162 25.14 42.13 28.04
CA GLY A 162 26.43 41.53 27.74
C GLY A 162 26.40 40.60 26.51
N PRO A 163 27.55 39.96 26.19
CA PRO A 163 27.66 39.08 25.02
C PRO A 163 26.82 37.81 25.20
N GLN A 164 25.82 37.63 24.33
CA GLN A 164 24.94 36.45 24.35
C GLN A 164 25.51 35.31 23.51
N ALA A 165 25.49 34.09 24.07
CA ALA A 165 25.69 32.89 23.25
C ALA A 165 24.46 32.62 22.38
N SER A 166 24.66 31.92 21.26
CA SER A 166 23.55 31.39 20.46
C SER A 166 22.58 30.58 21.33
N GLN A 167 21.31 31.01 21.29
CA GLN A 167 20.17 30.31 21.82
C GLN A 167 19.37 29.62 20.70
N SER A 168 19.99 29.30 19.55
CA SER A 168 19.31 28.64 18.42
C SER A 168 18.55 27.38 18.82
N TRP A 169 19.04 26.68 19.85
CA TRP A 169 18.45 25.48 20.43
C TRP A 169 17.13 25.72 21.17
N VAL A 170 16.91 26.93 21.72
CA VAL A 170 15.68 27.30 22.41
C VAL A 170 14.53 27.30 21.41
N GLY A 171 13.57 26.38 21.62
CA GLY A 171 12.40 26.18 20.76
C GLY A 171 12.61 25.28 19.55
N LEU A 172 13.87 24.94 19.19
CA LEU A 172 14.17 24.21 17.95
C LEU A 172 13.53 22.82 17.91
N THR A 173 13.59 22.08 19.01
CA THR A 173 12.98 20.74 19.08
C THR A 173 11.47 20.81 18.89
N GLY A 174 10.80 21.80 19.49
CA GLY A 174 9.37 22.04 19.29
C GLY A 174 9.04 22.48 17.85
N ASP A 175 9.85 23.36 17.25
CA ASP A 175 9.68 23.76 15.85
C ASP A 175 9.80 22.58 14.87
N LEU A 176 10.78 21.70 15.11
CA LEU A 176 10.95 20.47 14.33
C LEU A 176 9.79 19.52 14.54
N ALA A 177 9.35 19.34 15.79
CA ALA A 177 8.21 18.50 16.13
C ALA A 177 6.92 18.98 15.45
N ARG A 178 6.62 20.29 15.49
CA ARG A 178 5.47 20.90 14.80
C ARG A 178 5.46 20.62 13.29
N ARG A 179 6.59 20.86 12.63
CA ARG A 179 6.71 20.64 11.17
C ARG A 179 6.61 19.17 10.79
N ARG A 180 7.04 18.27 11.68
CA ARG A 180 7.09 16.82 11.43
C ARG A 180 5.78 16.12 11.77
N PHE A 181 5.06 16.60 12.77
CA PHE A 181 3.83 16.00 13.29
C PHE A 181 2.71 17.04 13.31
N PRO A 182 2.04 17.25 12.16
CA PRO A 182 0.99 18.26 12.07
C PRO A 182 -0.24 17.84 12.88
N GLY A 183 -0.91 18.81 13.50
CA GLY A 183 -2.16 18.62 14.25
C GLY A 183 -3.36 19.37 13.64
N LEU A 184 -4.47 19.39 14.38
CA LEU A 184 -5.64 20.20 14.02
C LEU A 184 -5.29 21.70 14.03
N GLY A 185 -5.89 22.46 13.11
CA GLY A 185 -5.69 23.92 13.02
C GLY A 185 -4.43 24.39 12.28
N GLU A 186 -3.59 23.48 11.79
CA GLU A 186 -2.48 23.79 10.87
C GLU A 186 -2.96 23.93 9.41
N GLU A 187 -2.09 24.41 8.49
CA GLU A 187 -2.39 24.44 7.05
C GLU A 187 -2.87 23.05 6.59
N ARG A 188 -4.17 22.91 6.34
CA ARG A 188 -4.93 21.70 5.94
C ARG A 188 -4.11 20.40 5.86
N LEU A 189 -4.40 19.46 6.77
CA LEU A 189 -3.83 18.11 6.76
C LEU A 189 -4.02 17.44 5.39
N ARG A 190 -2.93 17.24 4.66
CA ARG A 190 -2.97 16.74 3.27
C ARG A 190 -3.10 15.23 3.24
N PHE A 191 -4.03 14.73 2.42
CA PHE A 191 -4.32 13.31 2.26
C PHE A 191 -3.07 12.47 1.98
N GLU A 192 -2.19 12.95 1.10
CA GLU A 192 -0.99 12.23 0.67
C GLU A 192 0.04 12.06 1.79
N LEU A 193 -0.05 12.88 2.85
CA LEU A 193 0.86 12.86 3.99
C LEU A 193 0.29 12.09 5.17
N VAL A 194 -1.01 12.22 5.45
CA VAL A 194 -1.62 11.72 6.70
C VAL A 194 -2.73 10.69 6.48
N GLY A 195 -3.03 10.32 5.24
CA GLY A 195 -4.10 9.36 4.91
C GLY A 195 -5.51 9.94 5.01
N ALA A 196 -6.49 9.14 4.57
CA ALA A 196 -7.89 9.52 4.42
C ALA A 196 -8.51 9.99 5.73
N LYS A 197 -8.42 9.16 6.77
CA LYS A 197 -9.11 9.37 8.05
C LYS A 197 -8.64 10.63 8.74
N CYS A 198 -7.32 10.80 8.85
CA CYS A 198 -6.74 11.95 9.52
C CYS A 198 -6.99 13.26 8.74
N ALA A 199 -6.84 13.26 7.42
CA ALA A 199 -7.11 14.43 6.58
C ALA A 199 -8.57 14.89 6.69
N ARG A 200 -9.53 13.94 6.65
CA ARG A 200 -10.96 14.22 6.81
C ARG A 200 -11.28 14.80 8.18
N LEU A 201 -10.75 14.23 9.27
CA LEU A 201 -10.94 14.78 10.61
C LEU A 201 -10.32 16.17 10.75
N GLY A 202 -9.17 16.42 10.10
CA GLY A 202 -8.59 17.75 9.98
C GLY A 202 -9.56 18.76 9.39
N GLU A 203 -10.21 18.42 8.28
CA GLU A 203 -11.20 19.29 7.63
C GLU A 203 -12.49 19.45 8.46
N LEU A 204 -12.97 18.38 9.09
CA LEU A 204 -14.14 18.40 9.97
C LEU A 204 -13.92 19.23 11.24
N SER A 205 -12.71 19.25 11.78
CA SER A 205 -12.37 20.01 12.99
C SER A 205 -12.60 21.53 12.87
N ALA A 206 -12.64 22.05 11.63
CA ALA A 206 -12.96 23.46 11.37
C ALA A 206 -14.47 23.77 11.48
N ARG A 207 -15.32 22.74 11.53
CA ARG A 207 -16.78 22.82 11.44
C ARG A 207 -17.47 22.29 12.69
N VAL A 208 -16.94 21.21 13.27
CA VAL A 208 -17.54 20.51 14.41
C VAL A 208 -16.48 20.16 15.46
N PRO A 209 -16.87 19.95 16.74
CA PRO A 209 -15.93 19.53 17.77
C PRO A 209 -15.30 18.18 17.43
N VAL A 210 -13.98 18.14 17.37
CA VAL A 210 -13.18 16.93 17.19
C VAL A 210 -12.13 16.91 18.30
N PRO A 211 -11.94 15.78 19.02
CA PRO A 211 -10.89 15.68 20.01
C PRO A 211 -9.53 16.00 19.39
N PRO A 212 -8.65 16.76 20.08
CA PRO A 212 -7.33 17.11 19.56
C PRO A 212 -6.58 15.88 19.05
N LEU A 213 -5.84 16.03 17.96
CA LEU A 213 -5.02 14.97 17.40
C LEU A 213 -3.75 15.54 16.76
N ILE A 214 -2.76 14.68 16.62
CA ILE A 214 -1.59 14.86 15.76
C ILE A 214 -1.48 13.68 14.80
N ALA A 215 -0.83 13.91 13.66
CA ALA A 215 -0.53 12.88 12.68
C ALA A 215 0.96 12.54 12.68
N VAL A 216 1.27 11.25 12.61
CA VAL A 216 2.56 10.72 12.20
C VAL A 216 2.48 10.44 10.70
N PRO A 217 3.15 11.24 9.84
CA PRO A 217 3.00 11.13 8.40
C PRO A 217 3.52 9.80 7.82
N VAL A 218 3.04 9.44 6.62
CA VAL A 218 3.47 8.25 5.87
C VAL A 218 4.99 8.17 5.72
N GLY A 219 5.65 9.31 5.50
CA GLY A 219 7.10 9.39 5.33
C GLY A 219 7.91 8.90 6.54
N GLU A 220 7.31 8.89 7.75
CA GLU A 220 7.96 8.37 8.95
C GLU A 220 8.06 6.85 8.94
N LEU A 221 7.06 6.16 8.41
CA LEU A 221 7.12 4.71 8.21
C LEU A 221 8.18 4.37 7.15
N ALA A 222 8.18 5.11 6.03
CA ALA A 222 9.17 4.91 4.97
C ALA A 222 10.60 5.11 5.48
N ALA A 223 10.83 6.10 6.36
CA ALA A 223 12.14 6.35 6.97
C ALA A 223 12.50 5.34 8.08
N ALA A 224 11.54 4.62 8.64
CA ALA A 224 11.75 3.64 9.70
C ALA A 224 12.08 2.23 9.17
N ILE A 225 11.82 1.96 7.89
CA ILE A 225 12.15 0.69 7.24
C ILE A 225 13.54 0.80 6.62
N GLU A 226 14.45 -0.08 7.05
CA GLU A 226 15.78 -0.20 6.45
C GLU A 226 15.70 -0.73 5.01
N ALA A 227 16.67 -0.35 4.17
CA ALA A 227 16.62 -0.66 2.73
C ALA A 227 16.60 -2.17 2.41
N ASP A 228 17.30 -2.97 3.22
CA ASP A 228 17.34 -4.43 3.12
C ASP A 228 16.00 -5.08 3.53
N VAL A 229 15.38 -4.57 4.60
CA VAL A 229 14.03 -4.98 5.03
C VAL A 229 13.01 -4.67 3.94
N LEU A 230 13.06 -3.47 3.34
CA LEU A 230 12.16 -3.09 2.25
C LEU A 230 12.30 -4.02 1.04
N THR A 231 13.53 -4.35 0.65
CA THR A 231 13.79 -5.33 -0.43
C THR A 231 13.21 -6.70 -0.09
N GLY A 232 13.31 -7.13 1.17
CA GLY A 232 12.69 -8.37 1.65
C GLY A 232 11.16 -8.35 1.56
N VAL A 233 10.53 -7.24 1.94
CA VAL A 233 9.08 -7.02 1.82
C VAL A 233 8.65 -7.05 0.35
N GLU A 234 9.36 -6.33 -0.53
CA GLU A 234 9.10 -6.32 -1.97
C GLU A 234 9.15 -7.72 -2.59
N ALA A 235 10.12 -8.55 -2.18
CA ALA A 235 10.22 -9.94 -2.62
C ALA A 235 9.01 -10.77 -2.18
N VAL A 236 8.53 -10.62 -0.94
CA VAL A 236 7.32 -11.33 -0.47
C VAL A 236 6.08 -10.93 -1.26
N PHE A 237 5.88 -9.63 -1.53
CA PHE A 237 4.75 -9.19 -2.35
C PHE A 237 4.87 -9.63 -3.81
N ALA A 238 6.08 -9.72 -4.36
CA ALA A 238 6.32 -10.32 -5.68
C ALA A 238 5.95 -11.82 -5.70
N ASP A 239 6.29 -12.56 -4.65
CA ASP A 239 5.92 -13.97 -4.50
C ASP A 239 4.39 -14.12 -4.40
N LEU A 240 3.72 -13.31 -3.57
CA LEU A 240 2.26 -13.30 -3.43
C LEU A 240 1.54 -13.02 -4.75
N ARG A 241 2.06 -12.08 -5.57
CA ARG A 241 1.55 -11.79 -6.91
C ARG A 241 1.72 -12.99 -7.83
N ALA A 242 2.92 -13.56 -7.87
CA ALA A 242 3.27 -14.64 -8.77
C ALA A 242 2.52 -15.95 -8.46
N THR A 243 2.26 -16.23 -7.18
CA THR A 243 1.53 -17.43 -6.74
C THR A 243 0.03 -17.19 -6.59
N VAL A 244 -0.45 -15.96 -6.76
CA VAL A 244 -1.87 -15.58 -6.58
C VAL A 244 -2.35 -15.90 -5.16
N GLY A 245 -1.50 -15.62 -4.18
CA GLY A 245 -1.73 -15.98 -2.77
C GLY A 245 -1.48 -17.45 -2.46
N GLY A 246 -0.60 -18.13 -3.21
CA GLY A 246 -0.11 -19.46 -2.83
C GLY A 246 0.68 -19.36 -1.53
N ASP A 247 0.15 -19.98 -0.47
CA ASP A 247 0.69 -19.99 0.90
C ASP A 247 0.84 -18.59 1.54
N VAL A 248 -0.25 -17.83 1.58
CA VAL A 248 -0.34 -16.58 2.36
C VAL A 248 0.14 -16.74 3.81
N PRO A 249 -0.16 -17.84 4.56
CA PRO A 249 0.37 -18.02 5.92
C PRO A 249 1.89 -17.89 5.99
N ALA A 250 2.64 -18.63 5.16
CA ALA A 250 4.10 -18.59 5.17
C ALA A 250 4.63 -17.19 4.79
N GLN A 251 4.01 -16.54 3.81
CA GLN A 251 4.41 -15.19 3.37
C GLN A 251 4.19 -14.15 4.47
N VAL A 252 3.07 -14.23 5.20
CA VAL A 252 2.79 -13.32 6.32
C VAL A 252 3.73 -13.59 7.50
N THR A 253 4.08 -14.85 7.79
CA THR A 253 5.10 -15.16 8.80
C THR A 253 6.44 -14.53 8.44
N ARG A 254 6.86 -14.66 7.18
CA ARG A 254 8.10 -14.03 6.69
C ARG A 254 8.05 -12.50 6.77
N LEU A 255 6.91 -11.88 6.45
CA LEU A 255 6.72 -10.44 6.64
C LEU A 255 6.87 -10.06 8.11
N ALA A 256 6.20 -10.78 9.02
CA ALA A 256 6.26 -10.52 10.45
C ALA A 256 7.69 -10.61 11.00
N GLU A 257 8.50 -11.55 10.52
CA GLU A 257 9.93 -11.65 10.87
C GLU A 257 10.74 -10.46 10.36
N LEU A 258 10.55 -10.05 9.10
CA LEU A 258 11.25 -8.91 8.49
C LEU A 258 10.97 -7.59 9.22
N ILE A 259 9.72 -7.38 9.64
CA ILE A 259 9.26 -6.14 10.28
C ILE A 259 9.17 -6.23 11.81
N ALA A 260 9.68 -7.30 12.43
CA ALA A 260 9.61 -7.50 13.88
C ALA A 260 10.22 -6.31 14.63
N ASP A 261 11.38 -5.84 14.18
CA ASP A 261 12.10 -4.69 14.71
C ASP A 261 11.65 -3.37 14.08
N LEU A 262 10.52 -3.28 13.38
CA LEU A 262 10.03 -1.99 12.89
C LEU A 262 9.63 -1.12 14.09
N ARG A 263 10.24 0.06 14.23
CA ARG A 263 9.93 1.05 15.27
C ARG A 263 10.34 2.45 14.83
N PRO A 264 9.72 3.52 15.36
CA PRO A 264 10.24 4.88 15.17
C PRO A 264 11.70 4.98 15.62
N SER A 265 12.51 5.75 14.88
CA SER A 265 13.88 6.07 15.32
C SER A 265 13.86 6.79 16.66
N SER A 266 14.96 6.73 17.43
CA SER A 266 15.07 7.45 18.71
C SER A 266 14.78 8.94 18.58
N GLN A 267 15.22 9.55 17.48
CA GLN A 267 14.95 10.95 17.17
C GLN A 267 13.48 11.21 16.84
N THR A 268 12.84 10.31 16.07
CA THR A 268 11.40 10.41 15.77
C THR A 268 10.58 10.28 17.05
N ALA A 269 10.91 9.33 17.92
CA ALA A 269 10.24 9.14 19.20
C ALA A 269 10.40 10.35 20.14
N GLU A 270 11.61 10.93 20.23
CA GLU A 270 11.85 12.16 21.00
C GLU A 270 11.00 13.32 20.51
N LEU A 271 11.01 13.59 19.20
CA LEU A 271 10.21 14.67 18.61
C LEU A 271 8.71 14.43 18.77
N LEU A 272 8.27 13.17 18.68
CA LEU A 272 6.86 12.81 18.87
C LEU A 272 6.43 13.11 20.31
N ASN A 273 7.23 12.70 21.31
CA ASN A 273 6.95 12.99 22.71
C ASN A 273 6.90 14.50 22.99
N VAL A 274 7.82 15.27 22.41
CA VAL A 274 7.79 16.75 22.51
C VAL A 274 6.50 17.31 21.91
N ARG A 275 6.05 16.79 20.76
CA ARG A 275 4.78 17.20 20.16
C ARG A 275 3.60 16.86 21.07
N LEU A 276 3.61 15.68 21.69
CA LEU A 276 2.55 15.25 22.57
C LEU A 276 2.44 16.17 23.80
N GLU A 277 3.55 16.51 24.43
CA GLU A 277 3.58 17.42 25.59
C GLU A 277 3.17 18.85 25.23
N GLU A 278 3.43 19.29 24.00
CA GLU A 278 3.04 20.63 23.52
C GLU A 278 1.54 20.74 23.24
N VAL A 279 0.95 19.71 22.61
CA VAL A 279 -0.44 19.75 22.13
C VAL A 279 -1.43 19.29 23.20
N PHE A 280 -1.04 18.35 24.06
CA PHE A 280 -1.96 17.67 24.97
C PHE A 280 -1.64 17.96 26.44
N PRO A 281 -2.66 18.08 27.30
CA PRO A 281 -2.45 18.17 28.74
C PRO A 281 -1.68 16.96 29.30
N ALA A 282 -0.96 17.17 30.39
CA ALA A 282 -0.29 16.09 31.10
C ALA A 282 -1.31 15.02 31.57
N GLY A 283 -1.00 13.75 31.33
CA GLY A 283 -1.86 12.62 31.72
C GLY A 283 -2.92 12.23 30.69
N THR A 284 -3.01 12.91 29.54
CA THR A 284 -3.88 12.49 28.43
C THR A 284 -3.57 11.05 27.99
N ARG A 285 -4.65 10.28 27.76
CA ARG A 285 -4.61 8.95 27.14
C ARG A 285 -4.93 9.09 25.65
N PHE A 286 -4.40 8.21 24.82
CA PHE A 286 -4.47 8.33 23.37
C PHE A 286 -5.12 7.13 22.71
N ALA A 287 -5.87 7.40 21.64
CA ALA A 287 -6.20 6.43 20.61
C ALA A 287 -5.17 6.56 19.47
N VAL A 288 -4.43 5.50 19.20
CA VAL A 288 -3.42 5.43 18.14
C VAL A 288 -4.00 4.58 17.02
N ARG A 289 -4.42 5.24 15.93
CA ARG A 289 -5.21 4.64 14.84
C ARG A 289 -4.47 4.70 13.51
N SER A 290 -4.63 3.67 12.70
CA SER A 290 -4.19 3.67 11.31
C SER A 290 -4.92 4.73 10.48
N SER A 291 -4.20 5.34 9.53
CA SER A 291 -4.74 6.21 8.49
C SER A 291 -3.95 5.96 7.21
N ALA A 292 -4.24 4.85 6.52
CA ALA A 292 -3.49 4.45 5.34
C ALA A 292 -3.98 5.15 4.06
N LEU A 293 -3.09 5.32 3.08
CA LEU A 293 -3.44 5.96 1.80
C LEU A 293 -4.42 5.13 0.97
N CYS A 294 -4.45 3.82 1.19
CA CYS A 294 -5.35 2.90 0.50
C CYS A 294 -6.72 2.78 1.19
N GLU A 295 -6.90 3.31 2.40
CA GLU A 295 -8.19 3.27 3.11
C GLU A 295 -9.21 4.18 2.42
N ASP A 296 -10.47 3.70 2.35
CA ASP A 296 -11.65 4.44 1.91
C ASP A 296 -11.69 4.88 0.43
N SER A 297 -11.04 4.14 -0.46
CA SER A 297 -11.40 4.18 -1.89
C SER A 297 -12.82 3.63 -2.07
N ALA A 298 -13.63 4.25 -2.94
CA ALA A 298 -15.02 3.87 -3.19
C ALA A 298 -15.20 2.42 -3.71
N GLU A 299 -14.11 1.76 -4.10
CA GLU A 299 -14.09 0.43 -4.70
C GLU A 299 -13.56 -0.66 -3.76
N THR A 300 -12.80 -0.33 -2.72
CA THR A 300 -12.17 -1.30 -1.80
C THR A 300 -12.14 -0.78 -0.37
N ALA A 301 -13.13 -1.16 0.43
CA ALA A 301 -13.14 -0.85 1.85
C ALA A 301 -12.24 -1.86 2.59
N TYR A 302 -11.00 -1.47 2.89
CA TYR A 302 -10.12 -2.18 3.86
C TYR A 302 -10.57 -1.95 5.32
N ALA A 303 -11.86 -1.71 5.53
CA ALA A 303 -12.39 -1.31 6.83
C ALA A 303 -12.05 -2.37 7.88
N GLY A 304 -11.42 -1.95 8.99
CA GLY A 304 -11.04 -2.85 10.08
C GLY A 304 -9.89 -3.81 9.76
N ALA A 305 -9.16 -3.63 8.66
CA ALA A 305 -8.03 -4.49 8.30
C ALA A 305 -6.73 -4.18 9.09
N TYR A 306 -6.65 -3.00 9.70
CA TYR A 306 -5.48 -2.50 10.43
C TYR A 306 -5.80 -2.28 11.90
N GLU A 307 -4.77 -2.28 12.73
CA GLU A 307 -4.92 -2.12 14.17
C GLU A 307 -5.27 -0.68 14.58
N SER A 308 -5.95 -0.57 15.72
CA SER A 308 -6.19 0.67 16.45
C SER A 308 -6.03 0.38 17.94
N LEU A 309 -5.06 1.02 18.59
CA LEU A 309 -4.78 0.83 20.00
C LEU A 309 -5.42 1.97 20.78
N LEU A 310 -6.26 1.62 21.76
CA LEU A 310 -6.95 2.58 22.61
C LEU A 310 -6.30 2.62 23.99
N ASP A 311 -6.55 3.70 24.73
CA ASP A 311 -6.08 3.92 26.08
C ASP A 311 -4.55 3.80 26.21
N VAL A 312 -3.82 4.49 25.34
CA VAL A 312 -2.35 4.48 25.31
C VAL A 312 -1.79 5.65 26.15
N ALA A 313 -0.79 5.40 26.99
CA ALA A 313 -0.10 6.48 27.72
C ALA A 313 0.83 7.24 26.78
N SER A 314 1.08 8.54 27.04
CA SER A 314 2.03 9.34 26.24
C SER A 314 3.38 8.63 25.99
N GLY A 315 3.97 8.03 27.03
CA GLY A 315 5.25 7.32 26.91
C GLY A 315 5.21 6.03 26.08
N ASP A 316 4.03 5.44 25.88
CA ASP A 316 3.83 4.20 25.12
C ASP A 316 3.42 4.48 23.66
N VAL A 317 3.13 5.73 23.30
CA VAL A 317 2.72 6.12 21.94
C VAL A 317 3.72 5.67 20.87
N PRO A 318 5.06 5.80 21.04
CA PRO A 318 6.01 5.32 20.03
C PRO A 318 5.88 3.83 19.71
N GLU A 319 5.63 2.98 20.72
CA GLU A 319 5.43 1.55 20.49
C GLU A 319 4.05 1.26 19.90
N ALA A 320 3.02 2.00 20.31
CA ALA A 320 1.70 1.88 19.70
C ALA A 320 1.72 2.28 18.21
N VAL A 321 2.49 3.30 17.83
CA VAL A 321 2.74 3.66 16.42
C VAL A 321 3.43 2.52 15.68
N ALA A 322 4.43 1.88 16.31
CA ALA A 322 5.10 0.72 15.75
C ALA A 322 4.14 -0.45 15.53
N ALA A 323 3.28 -0.77 16.50
CA ALA A 323 2.26 -1.82 16.38
C ALA A 323 1.29 -1.54 15.22
N VAL A 324 0.77 -0.31 15.12
CA VAL A 324 -0.07 0.10 13.99
C VAL A 324 0.68 -0.07 12.68
N TRP A 325 1.95 0.37 12.58
CA TRP A 325 2.80 0.15 11.42
C TRP A 325 2.96 -1.32 11.03
N ARG A 326 3.25 -2.20 12.00
CA ARG A 326 3.35 -3.64 11.76
C ARG A 326 2.05 -4.24 11.27
N SER A 327 0.90 -3.72 11.72
CA SER A 327 -0.42 -4.21 11.30
C SER A 327 -0.69 -4.08 9.80
N PHE A 328 0.01 -3.19 9.08
CA PHE A 328 -0.11 -3.07 7.62
C PHE A 328 0.42 -4.27 6.84
N TYR A 329 1.26 -5.07 7.49
CA TYR A 329 1.80 -6.33 6.96
C TYR A 329 1.19 -7.55 7.68
N SER A 330 0.13 -7.36 8.48
CA SER A 330 -0.58 -8.45 9.15
C SER A 330 -1.33 -9.35 8.16
N LEU A 331 -1.73 -10.53 8.63
CA LEU A 331 -2.53 -11.47 7.85
C LEU A 331 -3.80 -10.83 7.29
N THR A 332 -4.55 -10.12 8.15
CA THR A 332 -5.82 -9.48 7.78
C THR A 332 -5.60 -8.40 6.73
N ALA A 333 -4.60 -7.54 6.92
CA ALA A 333 -4.25 -6.48 5.97
C ALA A 333 -3.82 -7.05 4.62
N VAL A 334 -2.85 -7.97 4.60
CA VAL A 334 -2.33 -8.59 3.36
C VAL A 334 -3.42 -9.36 2.63
N SER A 335 -4.28 -10.09 3.34
CA SER A 335 -5.37 -10.86 2.71
C SER A 335 -6.49 -9.98 2.16
N ALA A 336 -6.83 -8.89 2.85
CA ALA A 336 -7.80 -7.91 2.35
C ALA A 336 -7.27 -7.22 1.08
N ARG A 337 -6.00 -6.81 1.10
CA ARG A 337 -5.26 -6.21 -0.01
C ARG A 337 -5.09 -7.14 -1.20
N LEU A 338 -4.74 -8.41 -0.98
CA LEU A 338 -4.69 -9.44 -2.01
C LEU A 338 -6.05 -9.64 -2.69
N ARG A 339 -7.14 -9.77 -1.93
CA ARG A 339 -8.50 -9.93 -2.49
C ARG A 339 -8.96 -8.70 -3.30
N ALA A 340 -8.49 -7.53 -2.90
CA ALA A 340 -8.71 -6.25 -3.56
C ALA A 340 -7.79 -6.01 -4.78
N GLY A 341 -6.78 -6.86 -4.99
CA GLY A 341 -5.77 -6.67 -6.04
C GLY A 341 -4.71 -5.60 -5.73
N ASP A 342 -4.69 -5.03 -4.51
CA ASP A 342 -3.62 -4.14 -4.07
C ASP A 342 -2.47 -4.95 -3.47
N LEU A 343 -1.42 -5.20 -4.24
CA LEU A 343 -0.22 -5.87 -3.74
C LEU A 343 0.99 -4.93 -3.68
N ASP A 344 0.80 -3.62 -3.61
CA ASP A 344 1.90 -2.64 -3.54
C ASP A 344 2.71 -2.77 -2.23
N PRO A 345 3.99 -3.17 -2.26
CA PRO A 345 4.78 -3.33 -1.04
C PRO A 345 5.08 -2.01 -0.32
N ALA A 346 4.82 -0.85 -0.93
CA ALA A 346 5.24 0.44 -0.41
C ALA A 346 4.63 0.76 0.99
N PRO A 347 5.43 1.33 1.91
CA PRO A 347 4.96 1.79 3.21
C PRO A 347 4.06 3.02 3.09
N ARG A 348 2.74 2.78 2.99
CA ARG A 348 1.74 3.83 2.67
C ARG A 348 0.78 4.12 3.82
N MET A 349 1.28 4.09 5.06
CA MET A 349 0.44 4.27 6.24
C MET A 349 0.92 5.38 7.16
N ALA A 350 0.05 6.35 7.39
CA ALA A 350 0.18 7.31 8.46
C ALA A 350 -0.51 6.77 9.72
N VAL A 351 -0.20 7.39 10.86
CA VAL A 351 -0.82 7.06 12.15
C VAL A 351 -1.39 8.32 12.76
N MET A 352 -2.64 8.24 13.19
CA MET A 352 -3.33 9.31 13.92
C MET A 352 -3.21 9.04 15.41
N VAL A 353 -2.71 10.02 16.16
CA VAL A 353 -2.66 9.99 17.64
C VAL A 353 -3.66 11.01 18.15
N GLN A 354 -4.82 10.53 18.60
CA GLN A 354 -5.97 11.34 19.01
C GLN A 354 -6.17 11.25 20.52
N ALA A 355 -6.48 12.37 21.17
CA ALA A 355 -6.81 12.38 22.59
C ALA A 355 -8.06 11.53 22.85
N MET A 356 -7.97 10.62 23.81
CA MET A 356 -9.16 9.94 24.32
C MET A 356 -9.95 10.88 25.22
N VAL A 357 -11.26 10.87 25.01
CA VAL A 357 -12.24 11.53 25.85
C VAL A 357 -12.92 10.45 26.67
N GLU A 358 -12.96 10.60 28.00
CA GLU A 358 -13.73 9.69 28.86
C GLU A 358 -15.21 10.07 28.74
N PRO A 359 -16.06 9.23 28.11
CA PRO A 359 -17.40 9.63 27.74
C PRO A 359 -18.42 9.36 28.85
N GLU A 360 -19.40 10.27 28.99
CA GLU A 360 -20.66 9.99 29.68
C GLU A 360 -21.50 9.02 28.84
N GLN A 361 -21.55 9.29 27.53
CA GLN A 361 -22.22 8.49 26.52
C GLN A 361 -21.39 8.53 25.23
N ALA A 362 -21.34 7.43 24.50
CA ALA A 362 -20.72 7.37 23.18
C ALA A 362 -21.55 6.51 22.24
N GLY A 363 -21.35 6.65 20.95
CA GLY A 363 -22.18 5.95 20.00
C GLY A 363 -21.73 6.03 18.55
N ILE A 364 -22.54 5.42 17.71
CA ILE A 364 -22.42 5.40 16.26
C ILE A 364 -23.68 6.06 15.70
N ALA A 365 -23.54 6.87 14.66
CA ALA A 365 -24.68 7.38 13.92
C ALA A 365 -24.51 7.10 12.43
N MET A 366 -25.54 6.54 11.83
CA MET A 366 -25.55 6.08 10.45
C MET A 366 -26.74 6.64 9.69
N THR A 367 -26.55 6.86 8.40
CA THR A 367 -27.60 7.27 7.46
C THR A 367 -27.67 6.29 6.29
N GLY A 368 -28.78 6.27 5.55
CA GLY A 368 -29.00 5.33 4.44
C GLY A 368 -29.48 3.94 4.86
N LEU A 369 -29.84 3.75 6.13
CA LEU A 369 -30.33 2.47 6.68
C LEU A 369 -31.84 2.28 6.53
N ASP A 370 -32.65 3.35 6.60
CA ASP A 370 -34.10 3.28 6.42
C ASP A 370 -34.47 3.33 4.91
N PRO A 371 -35.21 2.33 4.39
CA PRO A 371 -35.56 2.27 2.97
C PRO A 371 -36.65 3.26 2.54
N VAL A 372 -37.41 3.81 3.48
CA VAL A 372 -38.47 4.80 3.27
C VAL A 372 -37.92 6.21 3.40
N ASP A 373 -37.02 6.43 4.37
CA ASP A 373 -36.35 7.71 4.58
C ASP A 373 -34.82 7.55 4.72
N PRO A 374 -34.09 7.47 3.60
CA PRO A 374 -32.63 7.33 3.61
C PRO A 374 -31.91 8.50 4.32
N ALA A 375 -32.57 9.66 4.44
CA ALA A 375 -32.02 10.81 5.13
C ALA A 375 -32.06 10.66 6.66
N GLN A 376 -32.87 9.73 7.18
CA GLN A 376 -33.00 9.46 8.61
C GLN A 376 -31.64 9.09 9.23
N VAL A 377 -31.32 9.77 10.32
CA VAL A 377 -30.16 9.45 11.16
C VAL A 377 -30.56 8.39 12.18
N GLN A 378 -29.96 7.21 12.10
CA GLN A 378 -30.08 6.17 13.10
C GLN A 378 -28.91 6.30 14.07
N ILE A 379 -29.22 6.37 15.37
CA ILE A 379 -28.23 6.56 16.42
C ILE A 379 -28.27 5.34 17.34
N GLU A 380 -27.12 4.70 17.49
CA GLU A 380 -26.87 3.69 18.51
C GLU A 380 -25.93 4.28 19.56
N ALA A 381 -26.29 4.17 20.83
CA ALA A 381 -25.50 4.76 21.91
C ALA A 381 -25.36 3.79 23.08
N VAL A 382 -24.28 3.93 23.84
CA VAL A 382 -24.03 3.21 25.09
C VAL A 382 -23.51 4.19 26.14
N SER A 383 -23.82 3.89 27.40
CA SER A 383 -23.25 4.57 28.56
C SER A 383 -21.76 4.22 28.68
N GLY A 384 -20.89 5.23 28.79
CA GLY A 384 -19.45 5.02 28.73
C GLY A 384 -18.93 4.77 27.30
N ARG A 385 -17.86 3.98 27.16
CA ARG A 385 -17.12 3.83 25.90
C ARG A 385 -17.85 2.95 24.88
N ALA A 386 -17.81 3.36 23.60
CA ALA A 386 -18.47 2.67 22.49
C ALA A 386 -17.54 1.69 21.73
N ASP A 387 -16.37 1.33 22.27
CA ASP A 387 -15.40 0.48 21.57
C ASP A 387 -15.98 -0.90 21.22
N ALA A 388 -16.67 -1.52 22.18
CA ALA A 388 -17.36 -2.79 21.98
C ALA A 388 -18.57 -2.67 21.05
N LEU A 389 -19.20 -1.48 20.99
CA LEU A 389 -20.30 -1.19 20.07
C LEU A 389 -19.78 -1.07 18.63
N ALA A 390 -18.69 -0.32 18.42
CA ALA A 390 -18.00 -0.18 17.14
C ALA A 390 -17.47 -1.53 16.61
N ALA A 391 -17.05 -2.42 17.50
CA ALA A 391 -16.66 -3.79 17.16
C ALA A 391 -17.85 -4.76 16.95
N GLY A 392 -19.10 -4.32 17.15
CA GLY A 392 -20.30 -5.15 17.04
C GLY A 392 -20.45 -6.21 18.15
N ALA A 393 -19.71 -6.06 19.24
CA ALA A 393 -19.67 -7.00 20.38
C ALA A 393 -20.61 -6.60 21.53
N ALA A 394 -21.19 -5.40 21.50
CA ALA A 394 -22.13 -4.89 22.49
C ALA A 394 -23.50 -4.55 21.87
N THR A 395 -24.55 -4.65 22.68
CA THR A 395 -25.89 -4.16 22.33
C THR A 395 -26.03 -2.69 22.73
N PRO A 396 -26.63 -1.83 21.89
CA PRO A 396 -26.93 -0.45 22.25
C PRO A 396 -27.84 -0.36 23.48
N ASP A 397 -27.72 0.73 24.23
CA ASP A 397 -28.74 1.15 25.17
C ASP A 397 -30.03 1.50 24.39
N GLY A 398 -31.21 1.31 25.00
CA GLY A 398 -32.48 1.56 24.32
C GLY A 398 -32.57 2.99 23.78
N SER A 399 -33.16 3.20 22.59
CA SER A 399 -33.19 4.50 21.89
C SER A 399 -33.73 5.66 22.73
N ASP A 400 -34.59 5.38 23.71
CA ASP A 400 -35.17 6.36 24.63
C ASP A 400 -34.17 6.92 25.66
N THR A 401 -32.93 6.41 25.67
CA THR A 401 -31.87 6.81 26.61
C THR A 401 -31.00 7.97 26.12
N VAL A 402 -31.09 8.35 24.84
CA VAL A 402 -30.33 9.48 24.28
C VAL A 402 -31.14 10.76 24.39
N ALA A 403 -30.59 11.78 25.05
CA ALA A 403 -31.28 13.04 25.24
C ALA A 403 -31.52 13.77 23.90
N PRO A 404 -32.65 14.49 23.71
CA PRO A 404 -32.94 15.20 22.47
C PRO A 404 -31.85 16.20 22.04
N ALA A 405 -31.16 16.82 23.01
CA ALA A 405 -30.03 17.72 22.73
C ALA A 405 -28.84 16.98 22.12
N THR A 406 -28.53 15.77 22.59
CA THR A 406 -27.49 14.91 22.04
C THR A 406 -27.86 14.46 20.63
N VAL A 407 -29.11 14.05 20.39
CA VAL A 407 -29.60 13.70 19.05
C VAL A 407 -29.42 14.86 18.06
N ALA A 408 -29.77 16.09 18.47
CA ALA A 408 -29.59 17.27 17.64
C ALA A 408 -28.11 17.53 17.32
N ALA A 409 -27.23 17.44 18.32
CA ALA A 409 -25.79 17.61 18.12
C ALA A 409 -25.18 16.53 17.21
N VAL A 410 -25.55 15.26 17.40
CA VAL A 410 -25.12 14.15 16.51
C VAL A 410 -25.60 14.37 15.08
N THR A 411 -26.82 14.89 14.90
CA THR A 411 -27.35 15.23 13.57
C THR A 411 -26.51 16.34 12.91
N GLU A 412 -26.07 17.34 13.66
CA GLU A 412 -25.16 18.37 13.16
C GLU A 412 -23.80 17.78 12.73
N LEU A 413 -23.26 16.83 13.50
CA LEU A 413 -22.04 16.09 13.13
C LEU A 413 -22.23 15.33 11.80
N VAL A 414 -23.38 14.67 11.61
CA VAL A 414 -23.72 13.94 10.38
C VAL A 414 -23.78 14.88 9.18
N GLU A 415 -24.41 16.04 9.30
CA GLU A 415 -24.49 17.02 8.21
C GLU A 415 -23.11 17.58 7.83
N ALA A 416 -22.26 17.87 8.83
CA ALA A 416 -20.88 18.28 8.57
C ALA A 416 -20.08 17.17 7.87
N ALA A 417 -20.27 15.91 8.28
CA ALA A 417 -19.66 14.75 7.64
C ALA A 417 -20.12 14.58 6.18
N ARG A 418 -21.42 14.72 5.89
CA ARG A 418 -21.98 14.66 4.54
C ARG A 418 -21.34 15.68 3.61
N GLU A 419 -21.21 16.92 4.08
CA GLU A 419 -20.63 18.00 3.27
C GLU A 419 -19.14 17.77 2.99
N VAL A 420 -18.36 17.40 4.01
CA VAL A 420 -16.91 17.17 3.85
C VAL A 420 -16.62 15.92 3.02
N LEU A 421 -17.37 14.83 3.21
CA LEU A 421 -17.17 13.58 2.48
C LEU A 421 -17.77 13.62 1.07
N GLY A 422 -18.70 14.55 0.78
CA GLY A 422 -19.40 14.64 -0.50
C GLY A 422 -20.32 13.44 -0.77
N VAL A 423 -20.79 12.74 0.27
CA VAL A 423 -21.68 11.58 0.18
C VAL A 423 -22.89 11.77 1.08
N ILE A 424 -24.03 11.18 0.69
CA ILE A 424 -25.28 11.27 1.45
C ILE A 424 -25.27 10.29 2.62
N ASP A 425 -24.80 9.07 2.38
CA ASP A 425 -24.78 8.00 3.37
C ASP A 425 -23.44 8.03 4.09
N VAL A 426 -23.48 8.34 5.38
CA VAL A 426 -22.32 8.45 6.27
C VAL A 426 -22.48 7.57 7.50
N ASP A 427 -21.35 7.12 8.00
CA ASP A 427 -21.19 6.40 9.26
C ASP A 427 -20.19 7.18 10.12
N ILE A 428 -20.62 7.61 11.30
CA ILE A 428 -19.83 8.42 12.22
C ILE A 428 -19.76 7.80 13.62
N GLU A 429 -18.60 7.90 14.25
CA GLU A 429 -18.39 7.60 15.67
C GLU A 429 -18.36 8.91 16.46
N TRP A 430 -19.09 8.98 17.58
CA TRP A 430 -19.20 10.18 18.40
C TRP A 430 -19.08 9.86 19.89
N VAL A 431 -18.65 10.87 20.66
CA VAL A 431 -18.52 10.81 22.12
C VAL A 431 -19.11 12.05 22.75
N GLN A 432 -19.75 11.91 23.90
CA GLN A 432 -20.25 13.00 24.72
C GLN A 432 -19.52 13.03 26.07
N ALA A 433 -18.94 14.18 26.41
CA ALA A 433 -18.37 14.42 27.74
C ALA A 433 -18.53 15.89 28.14
N GLY A 434 -18.92 16.16 29.39
CA GLY A 434 -19.09 17.52 29.89
C GLY A 434 -20.14 18.32 29.10
N GLY A 435 -21.15 17.64 28.56
CA GLY A 435 -22.19 18.24 27.71
C GLY A 435 -21.77 18.59 26.28
N VAL A 436 -20.55 18.26 25.86
CA VAL A 436 -20.07 18.46 24.48
C VAL A 436 -20.09 17.15 23.72
N VAL A 437 -20.75 17.12 22.57
CA VAL A 437 -20.72 15.99 21.63
C VAL A 437 -19.64 16.24 20.60
N SER A 438 -18.67 15.33 20.50
CA SER A 438 -17.53 15.43 19.59
C SER A 438 -17.51 14.27 18.61
N LEU A 439 -17.08 14.56 17.38
CA LEU A 439 -16.87 13.60 16.33
C LEU A 439 -15.49 12.94 16.49
N VAL A 440 -15.46 11.61 16.59
CA VAL A 440 -14.22 10.83 16.71
C VAL A 440 -13.76 10.33 15.34
N GLN A 441 -14.71 9.87 14.51
CA GLN A 441 -14.44 9.32 13.19
C GLN A 441 -15.62 9.57 12.25
N ALA A 442 -15.36 9.77 10.97
CA ALA A 442 -16.38 9.85 9.94
C ALA A 442 -15.92 9.16 8.65
N ARG A 443 -16.80 8.36 8.07
CA ARG A 443 -16.56 7.65 6.80
C ARG A 443 -17.82 7.58 5.94
N PRO A 444 -17.69 7.39 4.62
CA PRO A 444 -18.82 7.00 3.79
C PRO A 444 -19.44 5.71 4.31
N ASN A 445 -20.75 5.65 4.40
CA ASN A 445 -21.45 4.41 4.69
C ASN A 445 -21.46 3.54 3.43
N THR A 446 -20.48 2.65 3.33
CA THR A 446 -20.36 1.68 2.23
C THR A 446 -21.14 0.40 2.49
N ALA A 447 -21.87 0.29 3.60
CA ALA A 447 -22.85 -0.77 3.80
C ALA A 447 -23.95 -0.57 2.75
N ARG A 448 -23.72 -1.07 1.53
CA ARG A 448 -24.66 -1.03 0.42
C ARG A 448 -26.01 -1.45 0.96
N ARG A 449 -27.05 -0.67 0.64
CA ARG A 449 -28.48 -1.01 0.78
C ARG A 449 -28.63 -2.50 1.06
N ARG A 450 -28.78 -2.87 2.33
CA ARG A 450 -29.26 -4.21 2.63
C ARG A 450 -30.71 -4.21 2.16
N SER A 451 -30.92 -4.59 0.90
CA SER A 451 -32.13 -5.30 0.52
C SER A 451 -32.42 -6.27 1.66
N ALA A 452 -33.68 -6.36 2.09
CA ALA A 452 -34.16 -7.15 3.22
C ALA A 452 -33.90 -8.68 3.11
N SER A 453 -32.90 -9.08 2.34
CA SER A 453 -32.52 -10.42 1.95
C SER A 453 -31.02 -10.71 2.14
N VAL A 454 -30.32 -10.14 3.13
CA VAL A 454 -29.00 -10.69 3.49
C VAL A 454 -29.23 -11.89 4.39
N ARG A 455 -28.91 -13.07 3.86
CA ARG A 455 -29.06 -14.34 4.57
C ARG A 455 -28.28 -14.31 5.90
N ARG A 456 -28.89 -14.77 7.00
CA ARG A 456 -28.24 -14.83 8.33
C ARG A 456 -27.63 -16.19 8.64
N GLU A 457 -28.06 -17.21 7.92
CA GLU A 457 -27.63 -18.60 8.07
C GLU A 457 -26.57 -18.93 7.01
N ILE A 458 -25.75 -19.95 7.28
CA ILE A 458 -24.86 -20.48 6.25
C ILE A 458 -25.64 -20.99 5.03
N ALA A 459 -24.99 -20.96 3.87
CA ALA A 459 -25.53 -21.57 2.67
C ALA A 459 -24.45 -22.32 1.92
N VAL A 460 -24.81 -23.48 1.35
CA VAL A 460 -24.04 -24.18 0.33
C VAL A 460 -24.95 -24.32 -0.88
N VAL A 461 -24.62 -23.62 -1.97
CA VAL A 461 -25.50 -23.51 -3.14
C VAL A 461 -24.82 -24.04 -4.39
N PRO A 462 -25.40 -25.01 -5.10
CA PRO A 462 -24.88 -25.50 -6.38
C PRO A 462 -24.78 -24.40 -7.44
N LEU A 463 -23.68 -24.38 -8.19
CA LEU A 463 -23.38 -23.31 -9.15
C LEU A 463 -24.01 -23.49 -10.54
N TYR A 464 -24.08 -24.72 -11.06
CA TYR A 464 -24.32 -24.95 -12.51
C TYR A 464 -25.76 -25.34 -12.88
N LEU A 465 -26.40 -26.14 -12.04
CA LEU A 465 -27.66 -26.82 -12.38
C LEU A 465 -28.89 -26.01 -11.96
N GLU A 466 -28.75 -25.13 -10.96
CA GLU A 466 -29.83 -24.34 -10.38
C GLU A 466 -29.51 -22.84 -10.49
N PRO A 467 -30.54 -21.96 -10.58
CA PRO A 467 -30.33 -20.52 -10.55
C PRO A 467 -29.80 -20.09 -9.18
N LEU A 468 -28.82 -19.19 -9.18
CA LEU A 468 -28.25 -18.65 -7.94
C LEU A 468 -29.30 -17.81 -7.18
N PRO A 469 -29.50 -18.05 -5.87
CA PRO A 469 -30.35 -17.22 -5.03
C PRO A 469 -29.87 -15.77 -4.97
N GLY A 470 -30.80 -14.81 -5.09
CA GLY A 470 -30.49 -13.38 -5.08
C GLY A 470 -30.09 -12.81 -3.70
N ASP A 471 -30.24 -13.60 -2.64
CA ASP A 471 -29.86 -13.28 -1.25
C ASP A 471 -28.39 -13.58 -0.92
N ILE A 472 -27.62 -14.17 -1.86
CA ILE A 472 -26.21 -14.50 -1.66
C ILE A 472 -25.31 -13.38 -2.22
N PRO A 473 -24.64 -12.60 -1.35
CA PRO A 473 -23.71 -11.57 -1.81
C PRO A 473 -22.45 -12.25 -2.37
N LEU A 474 -22.17 -12.07 -3.66
CA LEU A 474 -20.99 -12.63 -4.31
C LEU A 474 -19.70 -11.84 -4.01
N GLY A 475 -19.82 -10.54 -3.71
CA GLY A 475 -18.68 -9.69 -3.38
C GLY A 475 -17.54 -9.80 -4.43
N PRO A 476 -16.28 -10.03 -4.01
CA PRO A 476 -15.13 -10.22 -4.91
C PRO A 476 -15.23 -11.40 -5.90
N LEU A 477 -16.21 -12.29 -5.75
CA LEU A 477 -16.44 -13.42 -6.66
C LEU A 477 -17.37 -13.10 -7.83
N THR A 478 -17.91 -11.88 -7.91
CA THR A 478 -18.88 -11.51 -8.96
C THR A 478 -18.35 -11.82 -10.37
N GLY A 479 -17.10 -11.43 -10.68
CA GLY A 479 -16.43 -11.73 -11.95
C GLY A 479 -16.24 -13.24 -12.19
N PRO A 480 -15.53 -13.97 -11.30
CA PRO A 480 -15.34 -15.41 -11.42
C PRO A 480 -16.65 -16.21 -11.56
N VAL A 481 -17.64 -15.95 -10.71
CA VAL A 481 -18.95 -16.63 -10.73
C VAL A 481 -19.71 -16.31 -12.01
N GLY A 482 -19.71 -15.06 -12.45
CA GLY A 482 -20.27 -14.66 -13.75
C GLY A 482 -19.62 -15.42 -14.90
N HIS A 483 -18.29 -15.56 -14.89
CA HIS A 483 -17.56 -16.36 -15.88
C HIS A 483 -17.96 -17.84 -15.84
N PHE A 484 -17.98 -18.49 -14.67
CA PHE A 484 -18.36 -19.90 -14.56
C PHE A 484 -19.80 -20.18 -15.01
N THR A 485 -20.74 -19.34 -14.58
CA THR A 485 -22.16 -19.52 -14.89
C THR A 485 -22.47 -19.25 -16.35
N SER A 486 -21.87 -18.22 -16.96
CA SER A 486 -22.08 -17.87 -18.38
C SER A 486 -21.31 -18.79 -19.34
N LYS A 487 -20.02 -19.07 -19.06
CA LYS A 487 -19.17 -19.92 -19.91
C LYS A 487 -19.48 -21.41 -19.69
N ARG A 488 -19.33 -21.90 -18.46
CA ARG A 488 -19.37 -23.34 -18.17
C ARG A 488 -20.78 -23.86 -17.91
N GLY A 489 -21.69 -23.03 -17.38
CA GLY A 489 -23.05 -23.44 -17.03
C GLY A 489 -23.81 -24.18 -18.15
N PRO A 490 -23.92 -23.63 -19.38
CA PRO A 490 -24.59 -24.30 -20.49
C PRO A 490 -23.95 -25.65 -20.86
N ALA A 491 -22.60 -25.71 -20.89
CA ALA A 491 -21.86 -26.92 -21.20
C ALA A 491 -22.00 -27.99 -20.10
N MET A 492 -21.96 -27.61 -18.82
CA MET A 492 -22.14 -28.50 -17.68
C MET A 492 -23.54 -29.11 -17.66
N ARG A 493 -24.58 -28.32 -17.93
CA ARG A 493 -25.95 -28.83 -18.07
C ARG A 493 -26.07 -29.82 -19.22
N ARG A 494 -25.42 -29.52 -20.36
CA ARG A 494 -25.44 -30.43 -21.50
C ARG A 494 -24.70 -31.74 -21.24
N ALA A 495 -23.54 -31.69 -20.58
CA ALA A 495 -22.81 -32.88 -20.14
C ALA A 495 -23.69 -33.75 -19.23
N HIS A 496 -24.39 -33.12 -18.27
CA HIS A 496 -25.31 -33.80 -17.36
C HIS A 496 -26.48 -34.48 -18.10
N GLU A 497 -27.10 -33.81 -19.09
CA GLU A 497 -28.17 -34.38 -19.94
C GLU A 497 -27.70 -35.59 -20.76
N LEU A 498 -26.42 -35.61 -21.17
CA LEU A 498 -25.80 -36.72 -21.90
C LEU A 498 -25.35 -37.87 -20.99
N GLY A 499 -25.49 -37.74 -19.66
CA GLY A 499 -25.00 -38.71 -18.69
C GLY A 499 -23.47 -38.70 -18.50
N ILE A 500 -22.79 -37.63 -18.94
CA ILE A 500 -21.36 -37.43 -18.68
C ILE A 500 -21.20 -36.91 -17.24
N ALA A 501 -20.22 -37.45 -16.51
CA ALA A 501 -19.96 -37.02 -15.14
C ALA A 501 -19.43 -35.58 -15.09
N ILE A 502 -19.80 -34.83 -14.06
CA ILE A 502 -19.33 -33.47 -13.81
C ILE A 502 -18.90 -33.35 -12.35
N GLY A 503 -17.89 -32.54 -12.07
CA GLY A 503 -17.53 -32.21 -10.68
C GLY A 503 -18.53 -31.23 -10.08
N SER A 504 -18.75 -31.31 -8.76
CA SER A 504 -19.56 -30.33 -8.05
C SER A 504 -18.86 -28.97 -7.98
N ALA A 505 -19.66 -27.91 -7.99
CA ALA A 505 -19.22 -26.55 -7.70
C ALA A 505 -20.29 -25.88 -6.85
N VAL A 506 -19.90 -25.31 -5.72
CA VAL A 506 -20.81 -24.70 -4.76
C VAL A 506 -20.31 -23.35 -4.30
N LEU A 507 -21.24 -22.42 -4.10
CA LEU A 507 -20.98 -21.21 -3.33
C LEU A 507 -21.22 -21.52 -1.86
N VAL A 508 -20.24 -21.20 -1.04
CA VAL A 508 -20.34 -21.27 0.41
C VAL A 508 -20.48 -19.84 0.93
N TYR A 509 -21.61 -19.55 1.55
CA TYR A 509 -21.90 -18.29 2.21
C TYR A 509 -21.73 -18.46 3.73
N LEU A 510 -20.89 -17.62 4.32
CA LEU A 510 -20.71 -17.50 5.76
C LEU A 510 -21.21 -16.13 6.23
N PRO A 511 -22.02 -16.07 7.30
CA PRO A 511 -22.50 -14.81 7.85
C PRO A 511 -21.35 -13.99 8.45
N ALA A 512 -21.60 -12.69 8.61
CA ALA A 512 -20.66 -11.73 9.18
C ALA A 512 -20.28 -11.95 10.66
N ASP A 513 -20.97 -12.87 11.36
CA ASP A 513 -20.73 -13.15 12.77
C ASP A 513 -19.47 -14.03 12.90
N PRO A 514 -18.40 -13.53 13.57
CA PRO A 514 -17.13 -14.23 13.69
C PRO A 514 -17.20 -15.45 14.62
N ARG A 515 -18.32 -15.73 15.28
CA ARG A 515 -18.44 -16.92 16.14
C ARG A 515 -18.34 -18.20 15.29
N PRO A 516 -17.38 -19.10 15.55
CA PRO A 516 -17.12 -20.29 14.73
C PRO A 516 -18.20 -21.38 14.83
N ALA A 517 -19.36 -21.09 15.44
CA ALA A 517 -20.47 -22.04 15.58
C ALA A 517 -20.92 -22.58 14.21
N TRP A 518 -20.83 -21.75 13.17
CA TRP A 518 -21.15 -22.15 11.80
C TRP A 518 -20.32 -23.32 11.28
N ALA A 519 -19.09 -23.52 11.78
CA ALA A 519 -18.19 -24.55 11.27
C ALA A 519 -18.73 -25.97 11.52
N LYS A 520 -19.39 -26.17 12.66
CA LYS A 520 -20.04 -27.45 12.99
C LYS A 520 -21.21 -27.75 12.06
N ASP A 521 -21.96 -26.71 11.70
CA ASP A 521 -23.15 -26.82 10.84
C ASP A 521 -22.77 -26.89 9.35
N LEU A 522 -21.60 -26.36 8.97
CA LEU A 522 -21.12 -26.34 7.59
C LEU A 522 -20.60 -27.70 7.11
N ALA A 523 -19.87 -28.43 7.96
CA ALA A 523 -19.29 -29.72 7.61
C ALA A 523 -20.29 -30.71 6.95
N PRO A 524 -21.49 -30.98 7.51
CA PRO A 524 -22.45 -31.88 6.87
C PRO A 524 -23.01 -31.34 5.54
N LEU A 525 -23.14 -30.02 5.39
CA LEU A 525 -23.61 -29.41 4.13
C LEU A 525 -22.57 -29.58 3.02
N LEU A 526 -21.29 -29.37 3.33
CA LEU A 526 -20.18 -29.59 2.39
C LEU A 526 -20.06 -31.06 2.00
N GLY A 527 -20.15 -31.98 2.97
CA GLY A 527 -20.07 -33.42 2.71
C GLY A 527 -21.23 -33.97 1.85
N ALA A 528 -22.38 -33.30 1.85
CA ALA A 528 -23.49 -33.64 0.96
C ALA A 528 -23.32 -33.07 -0.46
N ALA A 529 -22.57 -31.97 -0.61
CA ALA A 529 -22.49 -31.23 -1.87
C ALA A 529 -21.22 -31.50 -2.68
N LEU A 530 -20.14 -31.92 -2.03
CA LEU A 530 -18.83 -32.22 -2.63
C LEU A 530 -18.59 -33.73 -2.63
N SER A 531 -17.89 -34.22 -3.65
CA SER A 531 -17.79 -35.66 -3.91
C SER A 531 -16.35 -36.18 -4.01
N THR A 532 -15.38 -35.28 -3.99
CA THR A 532 -13.96 -35.59 -4.16
C THR A 532 -13.15 -35.41 -2.88
N PRO A 533 -12.01 -36.12 -2.71
CA PRO A 533 -11.17 -36.02 -1.52
C PRO A 533 -10.38 -34.71 -1.42
N GLU A 534 -10.22 -34.01 -2.54
CA GLU A 534 -9.58 -32.70 -2.62
C GLU A 534 -10.51 -31.74 -3.35
N VAL A 535 -10.44 -30.46 -2.99
CA VAL A 535 -11.27 -29.41 -3.56
C VAL A 535 -10.42 -28.22 -3.94
N ILE A 536 -10.98 -27.38 -4.80
CA ILE A 536 -10.44 -26.09 -5.18
C ILE A 536 -11.29 -24.99 -4.56
N VAL A 537 -10.65 -24.08 -3.84
CA VAL A 537 -11.25 -22.88 -3.25
C VAL A 537 -10.84 -21.64 -4.05
N ASP A 538 -11.83 -20.87 -4.49
CA ASP A 538 -11.68 -19.57 -5.13
C ASP A 538 -12.31 -18.50 -4.21
N VAL A 539 -11.55 -17.45 -3.87
CA VAL A 539 -11.95 -16.42 -2.89
C VAL A 539 -12.25 -15.07 -3.57
N SER A 540 -11.50 -14.73 -4.62
CA SER A 540 -11.70 -13.51 -5.42
C SER A 540 -11.19 -13.73 -6.83
N GLU A 541 -11.23 -12.70 -7.68
CA GLU A 541 -10.56 -12.77 -8.99
C GLU A 541 -9.02 -12.82 -8.88
N HIS A 542 -8.47 -12.34 -7.76
CA HIS A 542 -7.04 -12.22 -7.47
C HIS A 542 -6.52 -13.27 -6.47
N GLN A 543 -7.38 -14.17 -5.97
CA GLN A 543 -7.02 -15.27 -5.07
C GLN A 543 -7.86 -16.49 -5.45
N ARG A 544 -7.26 -17.41 -6.21
CA ARG A 544 -7.93 -18.52 -6.90
C ARG A 544 -7.10 -19.79 -6.89
N GLN A 545 -7.77 -20.91 -7.13
CA GLN A 545 -7.14 -22.22 -7.30
C GLN A 545 -6.41 -22.76 -6.06
N ILE A 546 -6.87 -22.44 -4.85
CA ILE A 546 -6.31 -23.01 -3.62
C ILE A 546 -6.77 -24.45 -3.51
N VAL A 547 -5.85 -25.41 -3.57
CA VAL A 547 -6.18 -26.84 -3.45
C VAL A 547 -6.02 -27.26 -1.99
N CYS A 548 -7.05 -27.86 -1.39
CA CYS A 548 -6.99 -28.44 -0.05
C CYS A 548 -7.75 -29.77 0.01
N ASN A 549 -7.46 -30.59 1.03
CA ASN A 549 -8.26 -31.79 1.27
C ASN A 549 -9.66 -31.39 1.77
N THR A 550 -10.66 -32.17 1.41
CA THR A 550 -12.04 -31.95 1.85
C THR A 550 -12.18 -32.05 3.37
N ASP A 551 -11.37 -32.89 4.01
CA ASP A 551 -11.33 -33.04 5.48
C ASP A 551 -10.80 -31.78 6.19
N ASP A 552 -9.91 -31.03 5.53
CA ASP A 552 -9.29 -29.81 6.06
C ASP A 552 -10.08 -28.54 5.68
N LEU A 553 -11.01 -28.63 4.73
CA LEU A 553 -11.72 -27.51 4.12
C LEU A 553 -12.39 -26.57 5.15
N VAL A 554 -13.03 -27.12 6.18
CA VAL A 554 -13.69 -26.28 7.20
C VAL A 554 -12.67 -25.42 7.96
N GLY A 555 -11.50 -25.98 8.28
CA GLY A 555 -10.40 -25.24 8.91
C GLY A 555 -9.84 -24.16 8.01
N GLU A 556 -9.65 -24.45 6.72
CA GLU A 556 -9.23 -23.47 5.71
C GLU A 556 -10.23 -22.32 5.57
N LEU A 557 -11.52 -22.62 5.52
CA LEU A 557 -12.57 -21.59 5.45
C LEU A 557 -12.65 -20.76 6.74
N GLN A 558 -12.41 -21.37 7.90
CA GLN A 558 -12.30 -20.63 9.16
C GLN A 558 -11.13 -19.67 9.12
N TRP A 559 -9.96 -20.14 8.68
CA TRP A 559 -8.77 -19.31 8.56
C TRP A 559 -8.97 -18.16 7.58
N LEU A 560 -9.50 -18.43 6.38
CA LEU A 560 -9.82 -17.38 5.40
C LEU A 560 -10.85 -16.37 5.93
N HIS A 561 -11.82 -16.83 6.70
CA HIS A 561 -12.81 -15.96 7.34
C HIS A 561 -12.19 -15.09 8.44
N THR A 562 -11.21 -15.58 9.22
CA THR A 562 -10.49 -14.73 10.19
C THR A 562 -9.70 -13.61 9.53
N ALA A 563 -9.30 -13.77 8.28
CA ALA A 563 -8.65 -12.74 7.48
C ALA A 563 -9.64 -11.79 6.78
N ALA A 564 -10.95 -11.98 6.99
CA ALA A 564 -11.99 -11.08 6.49
C ALA A 564 -12.18 -9.87 7.42
N PRO A 565 -12.47 -8.66 6.87
CA PRO A 565 -12.96 -7.53 7.64
C PRO A 565 -14.07 -7.93 8.62
N THR A 566 -13.94 -7.48 9.86
CA THR A 566 -14.94 -7.73 10.90
C THR A 566 -16.30 -7.17 10.47
N GLY A 567 -17.36 -7.98 10.61
CA GLY A 567 -18.73 -7.54 10.34
C GLY A 567 -19.20 -7.66 8.89
N GLU A 568 -18.38 -8.23 7.99
CA GLU A 568 -18.77 -8.53 6.61
C GLU A 568 -19.01 -10.03 6.37
N PRO A 569 -20.07 -10.39 5.60
CA PRO A 569 -20.26 -11.78 5.21
C PRO A 569 -19.16 -12.23 4.26
N PHE A 570 -18.82 -13.52 4.30
CA PHE A 570 -17.75 -14.10 3.52
C PHE A 570 -18.30 -15.16 2.57
N THR A 571 -18.13 -14.97 1.26
CA THR A 571 -18.57 -15.92 0.24
C THR A 571 -17.36 -16.47 -0.49
N VAL A 572 -17.28 -17.80 -0.61
CA VAL A 572 -16.24 -18.50 -1.38
C VAL A 572 -16.87 -19.43 -2.41
N LEU A 573 -16.14 -19.72 -3.48
CA LEU A 573 -16.51 -20.75 -4.45
C LEU A 573 -15.64 -21.99 -4.18
N VAL A 574 -16.28 -23.11 -3.87
CA VAL A 574 -15.61 -24.40 -3.65
C VAL A 574 -16.01 -25.36 -4.75
N ARG A 575 -15.04 -26.04 -5.37
CA ARG A 575 -15.25 -26.95 -6.49
C ARG A 575 -14.53 -28.25 -6.26
N ASP A 576 -15.12 -29.36 -6.71
CA ASP A 576 -14.44 -30.65 -6.68
C ASP A 576 -13.13 -30.59 -7.47
N TYR A 577 -12.04 -31.07 -6.88
CA TYR A 577 -10.81 -31.31 -7.61
C TYR A 577 -10.85 -32.72 -8.20
N VAL A 578 -11.47 -32.83 -9.37
CA VAL A 578 -11.61 -34.10 -10.07
C VAL A 578 -10.22 -34.59 -10.50
N LYS A 579 -9.79 -35.73 -9.94
CA LYS A 579 -8.59 -36.47 -10.36
C LYS A 579 -9.03 -37.79 -11.00
N GLY A 580 -8.24 -38.27 -11.96
CA GLY A 580 -8.50 -39.54 -12.63
C GLY A 580 -7.23 -40.17 -13.16
N GLN A 581 -7.35 -41.40 -13.68
CA GLN A 581 -6.24 -42.18 -14.25
C GLN A 581 -5.63 -41.52 -15.48
N ARG A 582 -6.41 -40.72 -16.20
CA ARG A 582 -5.95 -40.10 -17.45
C ARG A 582 -6.62 -38.75 -17.67
N GLY A 583 -5.83 -37.73 -18.00
CA GLY A 583 -6.29 -36.49 -18.60
C GLY A 583 -6.42 -36.64 -20.11
N LEU A 584 -7.40 -35.97 -20.70
CA LEU A 584 -7.65 -36.00 -22.15
C LEU A 584 -8.07 -34.60 -22.61
N ILE A 585 -7.48 -34.10 -23.69
CA ILE A 585 -7.87 -32.85 -24.34
C ILE A 585 -8.24 -33.18 -25.78
N THR A 586 -9.46 -32.86 -26.20
CA THR A 586 -9.98 -33.17 -27.54
C THR A 586 -10.23 -31.92 -28.35
N HIS A 587 -10.11 -32.01 -29.68
CA HIS A 587 -10.53 -30.96 -30.60
C HIS A 587 -11.02 -31.54 -31.93
N PRO A 588 -11.83 -30.79 -32.70
CA PRO A 588 -12.24 -31.22 -34.04
C PRO A 588 -11.01 -31.34 -34.95
N ALA A 589 -10.86 -32.47 -35.65
CA ALA A 589 -9.82 -32.67 -36.67
C ALA A 589 -10.38 -32.37 -38.07
N ASP A 590 -11.56 -32.91 -38.38
CA ASP A 590 -12.29 -32.63 -39.62
C ASP A 590 -13.80 -32.48 -39.33
N PRO A 591 -14.39 -31.28 -39.55
CA PRO A 591 -15.80 -31.02 -39.28
C PRO A 591 -16.77 -31.74 -40.24
N THR A 592 -16.29 -32.29 -41.36
CA THR A 592 -17.11 -33.03 -42.34
C THR A 592 -17.19 -34.53 -42.06
N THR A 593 -16.15 -35.13 -41.49
CA THR A 593 -16.09 -36.56 -41.14
C THR A 593 -16.50 -36.83 -39.69
N GLY A 594 -16.46 -35.82 -38.81
CA GLY A 594 -16.70 -35.96 -37.38
C GLY A 594 -15.53 -36.59 -36.62
N GLU A 595 -14.34 -36.60 -37.23
CA GLU A 595 -13.09 -37.06 -36.61
C GLU A 595 -12.62 -36.06 -35.53
N ILE A 596 -12.24 -36.61 -34.38
CA ILE A 596 -11.74 -35.86 -33.24
C ILE A 596 -10.28 -36.24 -33.01
N ALA A 597 -9.40 -35.26 -32.95
CA ALA A 597 -8.04 -35.46 -32.47
C ALA A 597 -8.02 -35.25 -30.96
N ALA A 598 -7.20 -36.01 -30.25
CA ALA A 598 -7.06 -35.89 -28.81
C ALA A 598 -5.61 -36.10 -28.34
N GLU A 599 -5.19 -35.32 -27.36
CA GLU A 599 -4.00 -35.62 -26.56
C GLU A 599 -4.43 -36.24 -25.24
N ALA A 600 -3.72 -37.26 -24.78
CA ALA A 600 -4.00 -37.90 -23.50
C ALA A 600 -2.74 -38.11 -22.66
N SER A 601 -2.86 -38.07 -21.34
CA SER A 601 -1.75 -38.33 -20.41
C SER A 601 -2.18 -39.02 -19.13
N GLU A 602 -1.40 -39.99 -18.67
CA GLU A 602 -1.58 -40.64 -17.36
C GLU A 602 -1.16 -39.73 -16.18
N ALA A 603 -0.43 -38.65 -16.45
CA ALA A 603 -0.08 -37.64 -15.44
C ALA A 603 -1.26 -36.72 -15.06
N GLY A 604 -2.40 -36.85 -15.75
CA GLY A 604 -3.63 -36.10 -15.47
C GLY A 604 -3.74 -34.76 -16.21
N LEU A 605 -4.96 -34.21 -16.23
CA LEU A 605 -5.31 -33.02 -17.02
C LEU A 605 -4.59 -31.75 -16.57
N LEU A 606 -4.43 -31.53 -15.25
CA LEU A 606 -3.73 -30.34 -14.75
C LEU A 606 -2.27 -30.31 -15.22
N ALA A 607 -1.57 -31.43 -15.12
CA ALA A 607 -0.19 -31.54 -15.59
C ALA A 607 -0.08 -31.33 -17.11
N MET A 608 -1.07 -31.75 -17.89
CA MET A 608 -1.15 -31.45 -19.32
C MET A 608 -1.34 -29.95 -19.58
N ASN A 609 -2.33 -29.33 -18.94
CA ASN A 609 -2.63 -27.90 -19.13
C ASN A 609 -1.44 -27.01 -18.75
N ARG A 610 -0.67 -27.38 -17.72
CA ARG A 610 0.52 -26.64 -17.29
C ARG A 610 1.81 -26.98 -18.06
N GLY A 611 1.76 -27.96 -18.96
CA GLY A 611 2.90 -28.38 -19.78
C GLY A 611 3.89 -29.32 -19.08
N PHE A 612 3.53 -29.91 -17.94
CA PHE A 612 4.41 -30.82 -17.20
C PHE A 612 4.35 -32.28 -17.69
N ALA A 613 3.25 -32.64 -18.37
CA ALA A 613 2.97 -34.02 -18.75
C ALA A 613 3.51 -34.37 -20.15
N ALA A 614 4.00 -35.61 -20.31
CA ALA A 614 4.13 -36.22 -21.63
C ALA A 614 2.74 -36.61 -22.14
N THR A 615 2.46 -36.36 -23.42
CA THR A 615 1.16 -36.65 -24.04
C THR A 615 1.27 -37.66 -25.17
N THR A 616 0.20 -38.41 -25.39
CA THR A 616 0.02 -39.33 -26.52
C THR A 616 -1.09 -38.78 -27.43
N ASP A 617 -0.79 -38.63 -28.72
CA ASP A 617 -1.78 -38.27 -29.74
C ASP A 617 -2.69 -39.45 -30.08
N LEU A 618 -3.99 -39.21 -30.15
CA LEU A 618 -5.04 -40.16 -30.50
C LEU A 618 -5.90 -39.56 -31.63
N SER A 619 -6.20 -40.35 -32.66
CA SER A 619 -7.28 -40.04 -33.61
C SER A 619 -8.51 -40.87 -33.24
N LEU A 620 -9.64 -40.18 -33.06
CA LEU A 620 -10.90 -40.71 -32.59
C LEU A 620 -11.95 -40.52 -33.70
N ALA A 621 -12.13 -41.53 -34.55
CA ALA A 621 -13.15 -41.52 -35.60
C ALA A 621 -14.36 -42.42 -35.23
N PRO A 622 -15.60 -41.99 -35.55
CA PRO A 622 -16.81 -42.78 -35.29
C PRO A 622 -16.74 -44.17 -35.95
N GLY A 623 -16.84 -45.25 -35.18
CA GLY A 623 -16.84 -46.63 -35.69
C GLY A 623 -15.46 -47.26 -35.91
N SER A 624 -14.38 -46.62 -35.47
CA SER A 624 -13.02 -47.19 -35.54
C SER A 624 -12.85 -48.40 -34.61
N PRO A 625 -12.17 -49.49 -35.03
CA PRO A 625 -11.99 -50.72 -34.23
C PRO A 625 -10.87 -50.57 -33.19
N SER A 626 -10.87 -49.49 -32.41
CA SER A 626 -9.98 -49.35 -31.25
C SER A 626 -10.74 -49.72 -29.98
N GLU A 627 -10.96 -51.01 -29.79
CA GLU A 627 -11.68 -51.58 -28.63
C GLU A 627 -11.00 -51.28 -27.27
N ASP A 628 -9.80 -50.69 -27.24
CA ASP A 628 -9.05 -50.39 -26.00
C ASP A 628 -8.92 -48.90 -25.61
N ALA A 629 -9.29 -47.93 -26.45
CA ALA A 629 -8.82 -46.55 -26.21
C ALA A 629 -9.57 -45.78 -25.10
N LEU A 630 -10.83 -46.11 -24.79
CA LEU A 630 -11.68 -45.38 -23.82
C LEU A 630 -12.80 -46.28 -23.24
N ALA A 631 -12.46 -47.43 -22.65
CA ALA A 631 -13.42 -48.45 -22.21
C ALA A 631 -14.42 -47.96 -21.12
N ALA A 632 -15.67 -48.45 -21.23
CA ALA A 632 -16.89 -47.89 -20.65
C ALA A 632 -17.22 -48.34 -19.20
N THR A 633 -17.86 -47.45 -18.43
CA THR A 633 -18.67 -47.83 -17.26
C THR A 633 -20.14 -47.94 -17.65
N GLY A 634 -20.55 -49.14 -18.11
CA GLY A 634 -21.96 -49.53 -18.21
C GLY A 634 -22.86 -48.62 -19.07
N GLY A 635 -22.71 -48.66 -20.40
CA GLY A 635 -23.56 -47.89 -21.33
C GLY A 635 -22.89 -47.58 -22.67
N GLU A 636 -23.30 -46.47 -23.29
CA GLU A 636 -22.71 -45.85 -24.49
C GLU A 636 -21.19 -45.61 -24.27
N THR A 637 -20.35 -45.78 -25.29
CA THR A 637 -18.89 -45.66 -25.13
C THR A 637 -18.46 -44.21 -24.84
N ASN A 638 -17.41 -44.01 -24.05
CA ASN A 638 -16.85 -42.67 -23.79
C ASN A 638 -16.53 -41.91 -25.09
N LEU A 639 -16.09 -42.63 -26.14
CA LEU A 639 -15.89 -42.07 -27.47
C LEU A 639 -17.17 -41.47 -28.07
N ALA A 640 -18.30 -42.19 -28.00
CA ALA A 640 -19.58 -41.70 -28.50
C ALA A 640 -20.07 -40.46 -27.72
N LEU A 641 -19.87 -40.45 -26.40
CA LEU A 641 -20.17 -39.30 -25.55
C LEU A 641 -19.30 -38.07 -25.91
N ILE A 642 -18.00 -38.26 -26.10
CA ILE A 642 -17.07 -37.20 -26.54
C ILE A 642 -17.51 -36.61 -27.89
N VAL A 643 -17.83 -37.47 -28.86
CA VAL A 643 -18.26 -37.02 -30.20
C VAL A 643 -19.56 -36.22 -30.14
N ARG A 644 -20.56 -36.69 -29.39
CA ARG A 644 -21.84 -35.98 -29.23
C ARG A 644 -21.66 -34.64 -28.54
N MET A 645 -20.92 -34.61 -27.42
CA MET A 645 -20.66 -33.38 -26.69
C MET A 645 -19.84 -32.38 -27.53
N ALA A 646 -18.83 -32.84 -28.28
CA ALA A 646 -18.05 -31.99 -29.18
C ALA A 646 -18.91 -31.36 -30.28
N ARG A 647 -19.83 -32.13 -30.87
CA ARG A 647 -20.81 -31.62 -31.85
C ARG A 647 -21.77 -30.61 -31.24
N ASP A 648 -22.30 -30.91 -30.06
CA ASP A 648 -23.25 -30.04 -29.35
C ASP A 648 -22.58 -28.71 -28.96
N LEU A 649 -21.38 -28.75 -28.38
CA LEU A 649 -20.61 -27.54 -28.09
C LEU A 649 -20.24 -26.76 -29.34
N THR A 650 -19.85 -27.45 -30.42
CA THR A 650 -19.56 -26.79 -31.70
C THR A 650 -20.79 -26.04 -32.23
N THR A 651 -21.98 -26.62 -32.07
CA THR A 651 -23.25 -26.00 -32.47
C THR A 651 -23.61 -24.82 -31.56
N MET A 652 -23.36 -24.94 -30.26
CA MET A 652 -23.70 -23.91 -29.28
C MET A 652 -22.79 -22.68 -29.38
N GLN A 653 -21.51 -22.86 -29.70
CA GLN A 653 -20.51 -21.80 -29.50
C GLN A 653 -19.32 -21.82 -30.47
N GLY A 654 -19.37 -22.60 -31.54
CA GLY A 654 -18.30 -22.77 -32.53
C GLY A 654 -17.26 -23.83 -32.13
N PRO A 655 -16.31 -24.16 -33.00
CA PRO A 655 -15.29 -25.19 -32.74
C PRO A 655 -14.58 -24.97 -31.41
N THR A 656 -14.53 -25.99 -30.57
CA THR A 656 -13.93 -25.91 -29.23
C THR A 656 -12.94 -27.03 -28.96
N ILE A 657 -11.87 -26.69 -28.24
CA ILE A 657 -11.05 -27.65 -27.50
C ILE A 657 -11.80 -28.00 -26.21
N ILE A 658 -11.91 -29.28 -25.87
CA ILE A 658 -12.62 -29.75 -24.68
C ILE A 658 -11.66 -30.54 -23.79
N GLU A 659 -11.74 -30.29 -22.49
CA GLU A 659 -10.91 -30.89 -21.47
C GLU A 659 -11.69 -31.91 -20.65
N TRP A 660 -11.10 -33.10 -20.49
CA TRP A 660 -11.71 -34.26 -19.88
C TRP A 660 -10.80 -34.95 -18.89
N ILE A 661 -11.40 -35.69 -17.97
CA ILE A 661 -10.72 -36.62 -17.09
C ILE A 661 -11.42 -37.98 -17.17
N ILE A 662 -10.64 -39.04 -17.27
CA ILE A 662 -11.13 -40.42 -17.13
C ILE A 662 -10.87 -40.84 -15.70
N GLY A 663 -11.94 -41.05 -14.93
CA GLY A 663 -11.88 -41.46 -13.54
C GLY A 663 -11.37 -42.89 -13.35
N ASN A 664 -11.17 -43.28 -12.10
CA ASN A 664 -10.53 -44.55 -11.75
C ASN A 664 -11.36 -45.78 -12.13
N ARG A 665 -12.66 -45.62 -12.38
CA ARG A 665 -13.56 -46.71 -12.78
C ARG A 665 -13.82 -46.69 -14.29
N GLY A 666 -13.26 -45.73 -15.03
CA GLY A 666 -13.46 -45.54 -16.48
C GLY A 666 -14.53 -44.52 -16.84
N GLU A 667 -15.09 -43.81 -15.86
CA GLU A 667 -16.08 -42.77 -16.05
C GLU A 667 -15.48 -41.52 -16.72
N LEU A 668 -16.22 -40.91 -17.65
CA LEU A 668 -15.80 -39.69 -18.33
C LEU A 668 -16.31 -38.45 -17.60
N PHE A 669 -15.39 -37.60 -17.17
CA PHE A 669 -15.67 -36.28 -16.60
C PHE A 669 -15.42 -35.16 -17.61
N TYR A 670 -16.38 -34.26 -17.74
CA TYR A 670 -16.21 -32.98 -18.44
C TYR A 670 -15.69 -31.91 -17.47
N ILE A 671 -14.63 -31.18 -17.83
CA ILE A 671 -13.96 -30.22 -16.94
C ILE A 671 -14.08 -28.76 -17.42
N ASP A 672 -13.62 -28.47 -18.64
CA ASP A 672 -13.69 -27.14 -19.25
C ASP A 672 -13.64 -27.23 -20.79
N HIS A 673 -13.80 -26.09 -21.45
CA HIS A 673 -13.56 -25.95 -22.88
C HIS A 673 -12.95 -24.59 -23.21
N THR A 674 -12.32 -24.50 -24.38
CA THR A 674 -11.79 -23.25 -24.94
C THR A 674 -12.20 -23.15 -26.41
N LYS A 675 -12.63 -21.97 -26.85
CA LYS A 675 -12.96 -21.73 -28.27
C LYS A 675 -11.70 -21.78 -29.12
N LEU A 676 -11.75 -22.45 -30.26
CA LEU A 676 -10.62 -22.57 -31.16
C LEU A 676 -10.46 -21.28 -31.99
N ALA A 677 -9.38 -20.54 -31.76
CA ALA A 677 -9.03 -19.36 -32.57
C ALA A 677 -8.28 -19.80 -33.85
N GLY A 678 -9.04 -20.17 -34.88
CA GLY A 678 -8.52 -20.55 -36.21
C GLY A 678 -8.37 -22.06 -36.43
N PRO A 679 -8.17 -22.51 -37.68
CA PRO A 679 -8.11 -23.93 -38.01
C PRO A 679 -6.85 -24.58 -37.41
N ALA A 680 -7.02 -25.62 -36.60
CA ALA A 680 -5.92 -26.51 -36.23
C ALA A 680 -5.38 -27.14 -37.52
N ASN A 681 -4.10 -26.92 -37.85
CA ASN A 681 -3.53 -27.45 -39.09
C ASN A 681 -3.30 -28.97 -38.92
N PRO A 682 -4.06 -29.85 -39.61
CA PRO A 682 -4.05 -31.28 -39.35
C PRO A 682 -2.77 -31.99 -39.84
N GLU A 683 -1.93 -31.33 -40.66
CA GLU A 683 -0.72 -31.93 -41.25
C GLU A 683 0.58 -31.71 -40.46
N ALA A 684 0.52 -31.05 -39.30
CA ALA A 684 1.71 -30.76 -38.51
C ALA A 684 2.21 -32.02 -37.77
N GLY A 685 3.39 -32.53 -38.13
CA GLY A 685 4.00 -33.74 -37.53
C GLY A 685 4.25 -33.64 -36.02
N PRO A 686 4.66 -34.74 -35.35
CA PRO A 686 4.70 -34.86 -33.88
C PRO A 686 5.66 -33.90 -33.17
N ARG A 687 6.51 -33.18 -33.92
CA ARG A 687 7.47 -32.21 -33.39
C ARG A 687 6.97 -30.76 -33.43
N VAL A 688 5.76 -30.50 -33.90
CA VAL A 688 5.26 -29.14 -34.14
C VAL A 688 4.20 -28.75 -33.12
N ILE A 689 4.48 -27.72 -32.31
CA ILE A 689 3.52 -27.11 -31.37
C ILE A 689 2.79 -25.94 -32.05
N ALA A 690 3.55 -25.09 -32.74
CA ALA A 690 3.05 -24.01 -33.58
C ALA A 690 3.89 -23.89 -34.85
N ALA A 691 3.23 -23.94 -36.02
CA ALA A 691 3.88 -23.77 -37.31
C ALA A 691 4.30 -22.30 -37.51
N GLY A 692 5.31 -22.09 -38.35
CA GLY A 692 5.84 -20.78 -38.66
C GLY A 692 7.34 -20.82 -38.92
N ARG A 693 7.93 -19.66 -39.17
CA ARG A 693 9.35 -19.54 -39.49
C ARG A 693 10.04 -18.44 -38.70
N CYS A 694 11.12 -18.78 -38.00
CA CYS A 694 11.99 -17.80 -37.35
C CYS A 694 13.45 -18.26 -37.38
N THR A 695 14.36 -17.34 -37.14
CA THR A 695 15.78 -17.63 -36.92
C THR A 695 16.27 -16.74 -35.81
N GLY A 696 16.94 -17.32 -34.81
CA GLY A 696 17.37 -16.60 -33.63
C GLY A 696 18.39 -17.36 -32.81
N GLN A 697 19.04 -16.63 -31.91
CA GLN A 697 19.92 -17.21 -30.90
C GLN A 697 19.09 -17.81 -29.78
N VAL A 698 19.48 -18.99 -29.32
CA VAL A 698 18.80 -19.72 -28.25
C VAL A 698 19.16 -19.11 -26.90
N VAL A 699 18.14 -18.83 -26.10
CA VAL A 699 18.26 -18.52 -24.67
C VAL A 699 17.63 -19.69 -23.92
N ARG A 700 18.46 -20.55 -23.30
CA ARG A 700 18.01 -21.73 -22.55
C ARG A 700 17.74 -21.40 -21.10
N VAL A 701 16.57 -21.75 -20.62
CA VAL A 701 16.18 -21.65 -19.21
C VAL A 701 16.41 -23.00 -18.53
N VAL A 702 17.05 -23.00 -17.36
CA VAL A 702 17.50 -24.23 -16.65
C VAL A 702 16.84 -24.44 -15.28
N ASN A 703 16.12 -23.45 -14.76
CA ASN A 703 15.51 -23.52 -13.43
C ASN A 703 14.09 -24.11 -13.48
N ASP A 704 14.00 -25.39 -13.85
CA ASP A 704 12.74 -26.11 -14.06
C ASP A 704 11.80 -26.07 -12.84
N ALA A 705 12.36 -26.21 -11.62
CA ALA A 705 11.57 -26.29 -10.39
C ALA A 705 10.80 -24.99 -10.11
N VAL A 706 11.44 -23.83 -10.33
CA VAL A 706 10.80 -22.52 -10.14
C VAL A 706 9.77 -22.26 -11.23
N LEU A 707 10.08 -22.60 -12.50
CA LEU A 707 9.10 -22.46 -13.59
C LEU A 707 7.88 -23.37 -13.39
N GLU A 708 8.08 -24.56 -12.85
CA GLU A 708 7.00 -25.49 -12.49
C GLU A 708 6.12 -24.89 -11.39
N GLN A 709 6.72 -24.39 -10.30
CA GLN A 709 6.00 -23.71 -9.23
C GLN A 709 5.18 -22.52 -9.74
N LEU A 710 5.77 -21.64 -10.55
CA LEU A 710 5.10 -20.48 -11.13
C LEU A 710 4.00 -20.87 -12.13
N SER A 711 4.15 -22.01 -12.80
CA SER A 711 3.18 -22.52 -13.77
C SER A 711 2.00 -23.23 -13.11
N ILE A 712 2.06 -23.61 -11.84
CA ILE A 712 0.93 -24.19 -11.08
C ILE A 712 -0.07 -23.12 -10.65
N GLY A 713 0.39 -21.90 -10.36
CA GLY A 713 -0.43 -20.79 -9.86
C GLY A 713 -1.49 -20.26 -10.85
N ALA A 714 -2.42 -19.44 -10.33
CA ALA A 714 -3.48 -18.81 -11.13
C ALA A 714 -2.99 -17.70 -12.09
N ALA A 715 -1.70 -17.36 -12.07
CA ALA A 715 -1.07 -16.34 -12.93
C ALA A 715 -1.19 -16.61 -14.44
N VAL A 716 -1.58 -17.84 -14.80
CA VAL A 716 -1.77 -18.27 -16.19
C VAL A 716 -3.23 -18.66 -16.45
N SER A 717 -4.19 -17.82 -16.06
CA SER A 717 -5.60 -17.99 -16.45
C SER A 717 -5.87 -17.36 -17.82
N VAL A 718 -6.54 -18.10 -18.70
CA VAL A 718 -6.90 -17.74 -20.09
C VAL A 718 -7.84 -16.50 -20.18
N SER A 719 -8.36 -16.01 -19.05
CA SER A 719 -9.43 -14.99 -19.00
C SER A 719 -8.97 -13.52 -18.97
N GLY A 720 -7.75 -13.20 -19.43
CA GLY A 720 -7.34 -11.81 -19.70
C GLY A 720 -6.95 -10.95 -18.49
N ALA A 721 -6.96 -11.48 -17.27
CA ALA A 721 -6.29 -10.85 -16.13
C ALA A 721 -4.80 -11.20 -16.20
N HIS A 722 -4.03 -10.41 -16.96
CA HIS A 722 -2.57 -10.53 -17.00
C HIS A 722 -2.00 -10.20 -15.62
N ILE A 723 -1.66 -11.22 -14.83
CA ILE A 723 -0.80 -11.04 -13.66
C ILE A 723 0.61 -10.80 -14.21
N ASP A 724 1.15 -9.62 -13.94
CA ASP A 724 2.51 -9.24 -14.33
C ASP A 724 3.53 -10.07 -13.53
N VAL A 725 3.98 -11.17 -14.12
CA VAL A 725 5.04 -12.03 -13.58
C VAL A 725 6.45 -11.56 -13.96
N HIS A 726 6.58 -10.47 -14.75
CA HIS A 726 7.89 -9.98 -15.21
C HIS A 726 8.78 -9.51 -14.05
N GLN A 727 8.17 -9.11 -12.93
CA GLN A 727 8.88 -8.63 -11.73
C GLN A 727 9.43 -9.76 -10.85
N HIS A 728 9.04 -11.02 -11.09
CA HIS A 728 9.58 -12.14 -10.32
C HIS A 728 11.03 -12.42 -10.72
N GLY A 729 11.94 -12.58 -9.75
CA GLY A 729 13.39 -12.65 -10.00
C GLY A 729 13.81 -13.67 -11.06
N ALA A 730 13.24 -14.88 -11.03
CA ALA A 730 13.53 -15.91 -12.02
C ALA A 730 13.06 -15.55 -13.45
N VAL A 731 11.97 -14.81 -13.60
CA VAL A 731 11.47 -14.34 -14.91
C VAL A 731 12.27 -13.13 -15.36
N ALA A 732 12.57 -12.21 -14.44
CA ALA A 732 13.41 -11.03 -14.70
C ALA A 732 14.82 -11.42 -15.20
N GLU A 733 15.40 -12.51 -14.67
CA GLU A 733 16.69 -13.04 -15.16
C GLU A 733 16.58 -13.52 -16.62
N ILE A 734 15.50 -14.22 -16.97
CA ILE A 734 15.23 -14.65 -18.36
C ILE A 734 15.06 -13.43 -19.26
N ILE A 735 14.27 -12.43 -18.85
CA ILE A 735 14.06 -11.19 -19.59
C ILE A 735 15.38 -10.47 -19.83
N THR A 736 16.24 -10.35 -18.81
CA THR A 736 17.56 -9.73 -18.92
C THR A 736 18.40 -10.43 -19.99
N ARG A 737 18.39 -11.76 -20.03
CA ARG A 737 19.12 -12.54 -21.06
C ARG A 737 18.53 -12.36 -22.46
N ILE A 738 17.21 -12.29 -22.59
CA ILE A 738 16.52 -11.97 -23.85
C ILE A 738 16.95 -10.57 -24.32
N GLU A 739 16.90 -9.56 -23.45
CA GLU A 739 17.26 -8.18 -23.74
C GLU A 739 18.72 -8.02 -24.19
N VAL A 740 19.66 -8.76 -23.60
CA VAL A 740 21.06 -8.78 -24.04
C VAL A 740 21.16 -9.20 -25.51
N VAL A 741 20.45 -10.25 -25.94
CA VAL A 741 20.46 -10.68 -27.35
C VAL A 741 19.81 -9.64 -28.25
N ARG A 742 18.67 -9.07 -27.84
CA ARG A 742 17.95 -8.06 -28.65
C ARG A 742 18.70 -6.75 -28.79
N THR A 743 19.39 -6.30 -27.73
CA THR A 743 20.22 -5.09 -27.75
C THR A 743 21.39 -5.22 -28.74
N ASN A 744 21.87 -6.44 -28.96
CA ASN A 744 22.85 -6.77 -29.98
C ASN A 744 22.25 -6.96 -31.39
N GLY A 745 20.97 -6.60 -31.60
CA GLY A 745 20.26 -6.72 -32.88
C GLY A 745 19.82 -8.15 -33.23
N GLY A 746 19.96 -9.10 -32.30
CA GLY A 746 19.61 -10.50 -32.48
C GLY A 746 18.11 -10.77 -32.32
N ARG A 747 17.65 -11.85 -32.96
CA ARG A 747 16.35 -12.49 -32.69
C ARG A 747 16.53 -13.60 -31.67
N VAL A 748 15.48 -13.89 -30.90
CA VAL A 748 15.56 -14.81 -29.75
C VAL A 748 14.68 -16.02 -29.95
N ILE A 749 15.23 -17.21 -29.74
CA ILE A 749 14.47 -18.45 -29.58
C ILE A 749 14.61 -18.88 -28.12
N LEU A 750 13.50 -18.96 -27.38
CA LEU A 750 13.55 -19.42 -26.00
C LEU A 750 13.56 -20.94 -25.96
N SER A 751 14.49 -21.53 -25.22
CA SER A 751 14.55 -22.97 -24.97
C SER A 751 14.24 -23.29 -23.52
N ALA A 752 13.39 -24.28 -23.30
CA ALA A 752 13.12 -24.82 -21.97
C ALA A 752 12.88 -26.33 -22.05
N ARG A 753 12.98 -27.04 -20.93
CA ARG A 753 12.73 -28.48 -20.91
C ARG A 753 11.31 -28.84 -21.34
N ARG A 754 10.33 -28.02 -20.94
CA ARG A 754 8.90 -28.22 -21.15
C ARG A 754 8.20 -26.91 -21.48
N PRO A 755 7.01 -26.93 -22.11
CA PRO A 755 6.22 -25.73 -22.39
C PRO A 755 5.51 -25.21 -21.13
N TYR A 756 6.30 -24.74 -20.17
CA TYR A 756 5.84 -24.19 -18.89
C TYR A 756 4.87 -23.02 -19.10
N ALA A 757 3.68 -23.10 -18.51
CA ALA A 757 2.61 -22.12 -18.68
C ALA A 757 3.06 -20.66 -18.38
N VAL A 758 3.92 -20.45 -17.39
CA VAL A 758 4.46 -19.11 -17.02
C VAL A 758 5.20 -18.42 -18.17
N LEU A 759 5.77 -19.18 -19.12
CA LEU A 759 6.52 -18.61 -20.26
C LEU A 759 5.60 -17.91 -21.26
N ALA A 760 4.28 -18.04 -21.12
CA ALA A 760 3.30 -17.28 -21.93
C ALA A 760 3.50 -15.77 -21.78
N ALA A 761 3.96 -15.30 -20.62
CA ALA A 761 4.31 -13.90 -20.38
C ALA A 761 5.41 -13.38 -21.33
N LEU A 762 6.23 -14.26 -21.90
CA LEU A 762 7.37 -13.89 -22.75
C LEU A 762 7.06 -13.94 -24.25
N VAL A 763 5.84 -14.31 -24.66
CA VAL A 763 5.46 -14.49 -26.07
C VAL A 763 5.68 -13.23 -26.91
N GLY A 764 5.51 -12.03 -26.33
CA GLY A 764 5.80 -10.76 -27.02
C GLY A 764 7.29 -10.38 -27.09
N MET A 765 8.16 -11.08 -26.37
CA MET A 765 9.58 -10.76 -26.24
C MET A 765 10.49 -11.66 -27.09
N VAL A 766 9.98 -12.79 -27.58
CA VAL A 766 10.75 -13.81 -28.30
C VAL A 766 10.21 -14.05 -29.70
N ASP A 767 11.06 -14.56 -30.59
CA ASP A 767 10.73 -14.83 -32.00
C ASP A 767 10.38 -16.31 -32.24
N GLY A 768 10.61 -17.19 -31.27
CA GLY A 768 10.26 -18.61 -31.33
C GLY A 768 10.50 -19.35 -30.03
N PHE A 769 9.98 -20.57 -29.93
CA PHE A 769 10.20 -21.47 -28.81
C PHE A 769 10.70 -22.84 -29.27
N VAL A 770 11.55 -23.45 -28.47
CA VAL A 770 11.92 -24.87 -28.59
C VAL A 770 11.85 -25.55 -27.24
N PHE A 771 11.29 -26.76 -27.21
CA PHE A 771 11.17 -27.52 -25.96
C PHE A 771 11.77 -28.91 -26.11
N ASP A 772 12.47 -29.39 -25.07
CA ASP A 772 13.01 -30.75 -25.05
C ASP A 772 11.87 -31.78 -25.15
N LEU A 773 10.74 -31.48 -24.49
CA LEU A 773 9.50 -32.24 -24.51
C LEU A 773 8.33 -31.34 -24.91
N GLY A 774 7.37 -31.84 -25.69
CA GLY A 774 6.23 -31.05 -26.16
C GLY A 774 4.87 -31.58 -25.73
N SER A 775 3.92 -30.64 -25.57
CA SER A 775 2.48 -30.88 -25.62
C SER A 775 1.87 -29.75 -26.46
N ARG A 776 1.04 -30.09 -27.46
CA ARG A 776 0.49 -29.08 -28.38
C ARG A 776 -0.73 -28.42 -27.72
N LEU A 777 -1.52 -29.18 -26.98
CA LEU A 777 -2.76 -28.70 -26.37
C LEU A 777 -2.59 -28.08 -24.97
N CYS A 778 -1.36 -28.01 -24.44
CA CYS A 778 -1.08 -27.26 -23.20
C CYS A 778 -1.33 -25.75 -23.36
N HIS A 779 -1.44 -25.03 -22.23
CA HIS A 779 -1.74 -23.59 -22.25
C HIS A 779 -0.74 -22.81 -23.10
N LEU A 780 0.57 -22.93 -22.85
CA LEU A 780 1.57 -22.22 -23.65
C LEU A 780 1.45 -22.54 -25.15
N GLY A 781 1.20 -23.81 -25.50
CA GLY A 781 1.01 -24.26 -26.86
C GLY A 781 -0.16 -23.58 -27.58
N ILE A 782 -1.25 -23.29 -26.86
CA ILE A 782 -2.39 -22.51 -27.39
C ILE A 782 -1.97 -21.06 -27.61
N VAL A 783 -1.36 -20.41 -26.61
CA VAL A 783 -0.98 -18.99 -26.67
C VAL A 783 -0.02 -18.71 -27.81
N VAL A 784 1.02 -19.55 -27.98
CA VAL A 784 2.00 -19.35 -29.07
C VAL A 784 1.37 -19.50 -30.45
N ARG A 785 0.37 -20.37 -30.62
CA ARG A 785 -0.38 -20.49 -31.90
C ARG A 785 -1.21 -19.26 -32.19
N GLU A 786 -1.95 -18.76 -31.20
CA GLU A 786 -2.78 -17.57 -31.35
C GLU A 786 -1.96 -16.34 -31.72
N HIS A 787 -0.73 -16.24 -31.20
CA HIS A 787 0.20 -15.16 -31.50
C HIS A 787 1.07 -15.42 -32.74
N GLY A 788 0.91 -16.58 -33.40
CA GLY A 788 1.69 -16.94 -34.59
C GLY A 788 3.19 -17.11 -34.32
N ILE A 789 3.58 -17.42 -33.09
CA ILE A 789 4.99 -17.63 -32.71
C ILE A 789 5.37 -19.09 -33.00
N PRO A 790 6.41 -19.35 -33.83
CA PRO A 790 6.84 -20.70 -34.14
C PRO A 790 7.33 -21.44 -32.89
N ALA A 791 6.86 -22.67 -32.68
CA ALA A 791 7.22 -23.49 -31.52
C ALA A 791 7.38 -24.98 -31.88
N LEU A 792 8.52 -25.59 -31.54
CA LEU A 792 8.87 -26.97 -31.91
C LEU A 792 9.42 -27.80 -30.74
N VAL A 793 9.33 -29.12 -30.86
CA VAL A 793 9.99 -30.07 -29.95
C VAL A 793 11.39 -30.38 -30.48
N HIS A 794 12.40 -29.86 -29.80
CA HIS A 794 13.81 -30.00 -30.12
C HIS A 794 14.68 -29.62 -28.91
N GLU A 795 15.65 -30.47 -28.59
CA GLU A 795 16.69 -30.12 -27.63
C GLU A 795 17.65 -29.11 -28.24
N ALA A 796 17.87 -28.01 -27.52
CA ALA A 796 18.65 -26.88 -27.97
C ALA A 796 19.68 -26.46 -26.92
N THR A 797 20.89 -26.08 -27.31
CA THR A 797 21.93 -25.59 -26.40
C THR A 797 21.91 -24.07 -26.25
N ASP A 798 22.29 -23.55 -25.08
CA ASP A 798 22.29 -22.10 -24.85
C ASP A 798 23.27 -21.40 -25.81
N GLY A 799 22.82 -20.31 -26.44
CA GLY A 799 23.63 -19.50 -27.35
C GLY A 799 23.75 -20.03 -28.79
N GLU A 800 23.23 -21.21 -29.12
CA GLU A 800 23.23 -21.69 -30.51
C GLU A 800 22.26 -20.89 -31.39
N VAL A 801 22.45 -20.88 -32.71
CA VAL A 801 21.52 -20.21 -33.64
C VAL A 801 20.69 -21.25 -34.38
N LEU A 802 19.37 -21.18 -34.22
CA LEU A 802 18.43 -22.09 -34.86
C LEU A 802 17.58 -21.35 -35.88
N THR A 803 17.23 -22.04 -36.97
CA THR A 803 16.08 -21.69 -37.82
C THR A 803 14.98 -22.71 -37.58
N LEU A 804 13.81 -22.24 -37.15
CA LEU A 804 12.57 -23.02 -37.15
C LEU A 804 11.86 -22.74 -38.48
N ASP A 805 11.45 -23.78 -39.21
CA ASP A 805 10.68 -23.64 -40.46
C ASP A 805 9.64 -24.77 -40.56
N ASN A 806 8.39 -24.45 -40.19
CA ASN A 806 7.20 -25.29 -40.38
C ASN A 806 7.39 -26.77 -39.98
N GLY A 807 8.12 -27.01 -38.87
CA GLY A 807 8.38 -28.34 -38.34
C GLY A 807 9.79 -28.89 -38.58
N THR A 808 10.62 -28.15 -39.31
CA THR A 808 12.05 -28.45 -39.43
C THR A 808 12.89 -27.52 -38.55
N VAL A 809 13.96 -28.05 -37.98
CA VAL A 809 14.98 -27.26 -37.26
C VAL A 809 16.29 -27.35 -38.02
N LEU A 810 16.86 -26.20 -38.36
CA LEU A 810 18.20 -26.09 -38.93
C LEU A 810 19.12 -25.45 -37.91
N THR A 811 20.13 -26.19 -37.45
CA THR A 811 21.17 -25.67 -36.56
C THR A 811 22.25 -25.01 -37.41
N HIS A 812 22.50 -23.72 -37.16
CA HIS A 812 23.65 -23.02 -37.71
C HIS A 812 24.80 -23.22 -36.72
N GLY A 813 25.82 -23.99 -37.11
CA GLY A 813 27.00 -24.20 -36.27
C GLY A 813 27.54 -22.86 -35.77
N GLY A 814 27.79 -22.76 -34.46
CA GLY A 814 28.19 -21.53 -33.78
C GLY A 814 29.45 -20.85 -34.34
N PRO A 815 29.74 -19.61 -33.93
CA PRO A 815 30.82 -18.81 -34.50
C PRO A 815 32.20 -19.49 -34.35
N ARG A 816 33.03 -19.37 -35.40
CA ARG A 816 34.48 -19.59 -35.32
C ARG A 816 35.15 -18.50 -34.50
#